data_AF-A0A3M0INQ1-F1
#
_entry.id   AF-A0A3M0INQ1-F1
#
_cell.length_a   1.000
_cell.length_b   1.000
_cell.length_c   1.000
_cell.angle_alpha   90.00
_cell.angle_beta   90.00
_cell.angle_gamma   90.00
#
_symmetry.space_group_name_H-M   'P 1'
#
loop_
_entity.id
_entity.type
_entity.pdbx_description
1 polymer ?
#
loop_
_entity_poly.entity_id
_entity_poly.type
_entity_poly.pdbx_seq_one_letter_code
_entity_poly.pdbx_strand_id
1 'polypeptide(L)'
;MLERRLRELQDEMRRRGSALAALREQALPGDAADLPDAVPGLAERLAELERRHRELEERAELRRLELRDALGLFAARSEADACALWVGEREQWLLSMEIPERIEDLEVVQQRFETLEPELAALAARVASVGRVTQELQGPGDRNRESARETWEQLRDRWERFRALAERKKLALTAALNIHNFRLECHETRGWMREKTAAIEATRALGRDLAGITALQGKLSGMGRDLDAIQGKLRELRAEGEKLQGEQPERAPEIREGLAGLEAEWDALRRCHRSRQESLGQARRLQGFLRDLAALQAWLSRTRAGRGLRGCPRVPGRGRGLAAAARRPPRRDLALRRRLPERPRRRPGGDRGTDGRAEPDPAPAPGSAGRRLGRAGRVWEKRQRLLAQAVAFHVFLRDAKQVEGTLGKQLTLWLNEKLPVARDVSYEGTRDLQGKWQKHQAFAAELAANRGWLEALEKQQVRELEQNFRELREPLRERGRSLAAARELHHFRRDLEDELLWVQERQALAMSTDHGKDLPSVQLLLQKNEAAWRQRRLEAALAAQRFLRDAAAAEAWLGERELHMLAQDKAKDEPGAQAMLSRHLGLEQELRDYGGTVELLAEQGRAMAASGHPDASGSVPAPRRCSVSTRGFVTWPGSAGPPCRATTACASCAGPLDDLEQWISEREVVAASRELGQDFEHVTLLRDKFREFSRDTGGLGQERVDAANAAAAALIAGGHPERAAVAQWQAGLNEAWAELLELVATRAQELAAAHDLQRFRRDARQVLAQLRDKARQVPEELGRDLRAAEGLERQHRAFEHDVTAVQEAAGRLAAAYAGPRAEELRAQEGAVAAAWAELRGRCQRRRRLLGDSVEQFRFLRAARDLRLWMDGMHLQLQARERPRDVTAAELLIQQHQGLRAELEAREGSFGACVAAATALLQRGHHEADKLSQELAELQERRRDIGERWQDKLEWLQTVLEVLVFGRDAATAEAWLASREPLARAPELGSSLAEAETLLKRHQSFQKAAAAWDERFAALSRLTTGPHPPEPPSGAPALNGIRPDSARDR
;
A
#
# COMPACT_ATOMS: atom_id res chain seq x y z
N MET A 1 -3.97 42.22 26.19
CA MET A 1 -4.61 43.23 27.08
C MET A 1 -3.62 44.35 27.47
N LEU A 2 -2.42 44.05 27.98
CA LEU A 2 -1.31 45.02 28.15
C LEU A 2 -0.97 45.78 26.88
N GLU A 3 -0.77 45.07 25.76
CA GLU A 3 -0.51 45.73 24.47
C GLU A 3 -1.62 46.70 24.05
N ARG A 4 -2.88 46.41 24.42
CA ARG A 4 -4.01 47.30 24.13
C ARG A 4 -3.94 48.56 24.99
N ARG A 5 -3.68 48.43 26.29
CA ARG A 5 -3.54 49.57 27.23
C ARG A 5 -2.29 50.41 26.97
N LEU A 6 -1.22 49.78 26.49
CA LEU A 6 0.01 50.49 26.16
C LEU A 6 -0.07 51.16 24.79
N ARG A 7 -0.85 50.59 23.85
CA ARG A 7 -1.30 51.32 22.65
C ARG A 7 -2.21 52.49 23.00
N GLU A 8 -3.13 52.33 23.95
CA GLU A 8 -3.99 53.43 24.43
C GLU A 8 -3.15 54.53 25.10
N LEU A 9 -2.13 54.19 25.89
CA LEU A 9 -1.19 55.15 26.47
C LEU A 9 -0.33 55.82 25.39
N GLN A 10 0.12 55.08 24.36
CA GLN A 10 0.80 55.64 23.19
C GLN A 10 -0.09 56.57 22.36
N ASP A 11 -1.37 56.26 22.23
CA ASP A 11 -2.34 57.10 21.54
C ASP A 11 -2.68 58.35 22.37
N GLU A 12 -2.73 58.25 23.70
CA GLU A 12 -2.80 59.40 24.61
C GLU A 12 -1.57 60.30 24.50
N MET A 13 -0.38 59.71 24.42
CA MET A 13 0.88 60.43 24.23
C MET A 13 0.91 61.13 22.87
N ARG A 14 0.54 60.45 21.78
CA ARG A 14 0.44 61.04 20.43
C ARG A 14 -0.54 62.21 20.37
N ARG A 15 -1.70 62.09 21.02
CA ARG A 15 -2.70 63.17 21.11
C ARG A 15 -2.15 64.41 21.84
N ARG A 16 -1.34 64.21 22.89
CA ARG A 16 -0.70 65.32 23.61
C ARG A 16 0.58 65.84 22.94
N GLY A 17 1.27 65.01 22.17
CA GLY A 17 2.34 65.43 21.27
C GLY A 17 1.87 66.44 20.22
N SER A 18 0.64 66.28 19.69
CA SER A 18 0.04 67.32 18.84
C SER A 18 -0.31 68.62 19.59
N ALA A 19 -0.66 68.54 20.87
CA ALA A 19 -0.89 69.73 21.70
C ALA A 19 0.44 70.47 22.00
N LEU A 20 1.53 69.73 22.25
CA LEU A 20 2.88 70.28 22.38
C LEU A 20 3.38 70.95 21.09
N ALA A 21 3.12 70.33 19.94
CA ALA A 21 3.44 70.92 18.64
C ALA A 21 2.68 72.24 18.40
N ALA A 22 1.40 72.29 18.78
CA ALA A 22 0.60 73.51 18.70
C ALA A 22 1.13 74.62 19.65
N LEU A 23 1.57 74.24 20.86
CA LEU A 23 2.21 75.18 21.80
C LEU A 23 3.55 75.71 21.27
N ARG A 24 4.31 74.89 20.55
CA ARG A 24 5.56 75.31 19.88
C ARG A 24 5.30 76.30 18.74
N GLU A 25 4.31 76.05 17.89
CA GLU A 25 3.95 76.98 16.81
C GLU A 25 3.50 78.35 17.35
N GLN A 26 2.81 78.37 18.49
CA GLN A 26 2.35 79.61 19.12
C GLN A 26 3.48 80.43 19.78
N ALA A 27 4.57 79.79 20.25
CA ALA A 27 5.70 80.48 20.86
C ALA A 27 6.64 81.16 19.85
N LEU A 28 6.66 80.72 18.59
CA LEU A 28 7.60 81.16 17.56
C LEU A 28 6.85 81.56 16.27
N PRO A 29 6.10 82.69 16.25
CA PRO A 29 5.64 83.26 15.00
C PRO A 29 6.86 83.81 14.23
N GLY A 30 6.95 83.44 12.95
CA GLY A 30 8.15 83.54 12.11
C GLY A 30 8.64 84.93 11.68
N ASP A 31 8.49 85.99 12.49
CA ASP A 31 9.13 87.30 12.24
C ASP A 31 9.61 87.92 13.58
N ALA A 32 10.91 87.79 13.85
CA ALA A 32 11.56 88.17 15.11
C ALA A 32 11.85 89.68 15.25
N ALA A 33 10.99 90.57 14.76
CA ALA A 33 11.21 92.02 14.80
C ALA A 33 10.20 92.82 15.65
N ASP A 34 9.04 92.25 16.01
CA ASP A 34 8.00 92.92 16.81
C ASP A 34 7.60 92.10 18.05
N LEU A 35 8.58 91.54 18.76
CA LEU A 35 8.35 91.04 20.12
C LEU A 35 8.58 92.20 21.10
N PRO A 36 7.55 92.70 21.80
CA PRO A 36 7.79 93.41 23.05
C PRO A 36 8.58 92.48 23.97
N ASP A 37 9.56 93.02 24.71
CA ASP A 37 10.38 92.37 25.76
C ASP A 37 9.58 91.73 26.93
N ALA A 38 8.32 91.39 26.73
CA ALA A 38 7.49 90.68 27.67
C ALA A 38 7.81 89.18 27.60
N VAL A 39 8.71 88.77 28.50
CA VAL A 39 8.78 87.47 29.22
C VAL A 39 10.11 86.69 29.03
N PRO A 40 11.06 86.82 29.97
CA PRO A 40 12.20 85.91 30.11
C PRO A 40 11.79 84.48 30.50
N GLY A 41 12.47 83.45 29.98
CA GLY A 41 12.39 82.05 30.45
C GLY A 41 11.31 81.13 29.83
N LEU A 42 10.54 81.63 28.85
CA LEU A 42 9.41 80.89 28.25
C LEU A 42 9.88 79.77 27.30
N ALA A 43 10.90 80.05 26.48
CA ALA A 43 11.51 79.06 25.58
C ALA A 43 12.21 77.92 26.36
N GLU A 44 12.84 78.22 27.49
CA GLU A 44 13.50 77.21 28.35
C GLU A 44 12.49 76.23 28.96
N ARG A 45 11.31 76.72 29.37
CA ARG A 45 10.24 75.88 29.92
C ARG A 45 9.56 74.99 28.88
N LEU A 46 9.36 75.49 27.65
CA LEU A 46 8.86 74.69 26.53
C LEU A 46 9.86 73.58 26.18
N ALA A 47 11.16 73.91 26.11
CA ALA A 47 12.21 72.93 25.83
C ALA A 47 12.28 71.83 26.92
N GLU A 48 12.11 72.19 28.19
CA GLU A 48 12.06 71.24 29.31
C GLU A 48 10.83 70.30 29.24
N LEU A 49 9.67 70.83 28.85
CA LEU A 49 8.46 70.04 28.64
C LEU A 49 8.63 69.05 27.48
N GLU A 50 9.17 69.50 26.34
CA GLU A 50 9.46 68.63 25.19
C GLU A 50 10.47 67.55 25.56
N ARG A 51 11.51 67.88 26.34
CA ARG A 51 12.51 66.91 26.82
C ARG A 51 11.86 65.84 27.68
N ARG A 52 11.06 66.21 28.68
CA ARG A 52 10.39 65.26 29.58
C ARG A 52 9.34 64.40 28.87
N HIS A 53 8.65 64.95 27.87
CA HIS A 53 7.71 64.20 27.05
C HIS A 53 8.44 63.12 26.23
N ARG A 54 9.56 63.47 25.57
CA ARG A 54 10.40 62.51 24.85
C ARG A 54 10.97 61.43 25.79
N GLU A 55 11.45 61.82 26.97
CA GLU A 55 11.93 60.87 27.99
C GLU A 55 10.83 59.91 28.44
N LEU A 56 9.59 60.39 28.58
CA LEU A 56 8.44 59.57 28.90
C LEU A 56 8.07 58.59 27.76
N GLU A 57 8.11 59.05 26.50
CA GLU A 57 7.91 58.21 25.31
C GLU A 57 8.92 57.08 25.26
N GLU A 58 10.20 57.41 25.39
CA GLU A 58 11.30 56.46 25.36
C GLU A 58 11.18 55.43 26.49
N ARG A 59 10.84 55.87 27.72
CA ARG A 59 10.72 54.96 28.87
C ARG A 59 9.48 54.05 28.77
N ALA A 60 8.36 54.56 28.28
CA ALA A 60 7.16 53.77 28.06
C ALA A 60 7.36 52.70 26.98
N GLU A 61 8.09 53.03 25.90
CA GLU A 61 8.45 52.07 24.85
C GLU A 61 9.45 51.02 25.35
N LEU A 62 10.48 51.43 26.09
CA LEU A 62 11.41 50.49 26.73
C LEU A 62 10.67 49.53 27.65
N ARG A 63 9.74 50.02 28.48
CA ARG A 63 8.94 49.20 29.39
C ARG A 63 8.02 48.23 28.64
N ARG A 64 7.50 48.61 27.46
CA ARG A 64 6.72 47.72 26.59
C ARG A 64 7.57 46.55 26.11
N LEU A 65 8.74 46.86 25.56
CA LEU A 65 9.68 45.86 25.04
C LEU A 65 10.12 44.92 26.16
N GLU A 66 10.43 45.44 27.35
CA GLU A 66 10.80 44.64 28.52
C GLU A 66 9.68 43.69 28.98
N LEU A 67 8.41 44.14 28.99
CA LEU A 67 7.28 43.29 29.38
C LEU A 67 6.94 42.23 28.31
N ARG A 68 7.05 42.59 27.02
CA ARG A 68 6.88 41.64 25.91
C ARG A 68 7.94 40.55 25.96
N ASP A 69 9.18 40.94 26.18
CA ASP A 69 10.31 40.04 26.22
C ASP A 69 10.30 39.17 27.49
N ALA A 70 9.82 39.69 28.62
CA ALA A 70 9.57 38.90 29.82
C ALA A 70 8.51 37.81 29.55
N LEU A 71 7.40 38.14 28.89
CA LEU A 71 6.37 37.17 28.51
C LEU A 71 6.92 36.12 27.53
N GLY A 72 7.66 36.54 26.51
CA GLY A 72 8.30 35.64 25.54
C GLY A 72 9.30 34.68 26.20
N LEU A 73 10.09 35.18 27.15
CA LEU A 73 11.04 34.38 27.92
C LEU A 73 10.36 33.34 28.82
N PHE A 74 9.30 33.71 29.53
CA PHE A 74 8.58 32.75 30.38
C PHE A 74 7.87 31.68 29.55
N ALA A 75 7.29 32.04 28.41
CA ALA A 75 6.68 31.09 27.49
C ALA A 75 7.71 30.14 26.85
N ALA A 76 8.86 30.66 26.41
CA ALA A 76 9.94 29.86 25.85
C ALA A 76 10.52 28.87 26.87
N ARG A 77 10.68 29.29 28.13
CA ARG A 77 11.15 28.41 29.22
C ARG A 77 10.16 27.28 29.52
N SER A 78 8.86 27.59 29.65
CA SER A 78 7.85 26.54 29.89
C SER A 78 7.76 25.53 28.75
N GLU A 79 7.88 26.00 27.50
CA GLU A 79 7.86 25.11 26.32
C GLU A 79 9.15 24.28 26.22
N ALA A 80 10.30 24.86 26.58
CA ALA A 80 11.57 24.16 26.63
C ALA A 80 11.57 23.05 27.68
N ASP A 81 11.04 23.31 28.87
CA ASP A 81 10.90 22.30 29.93
C ASP A 81 9.97 21.15 29.51
N ALA A 82 8.85 21.46 28.86
CA ALA A 82 7.92 20.45 28.33
C ALA A 82 8.58 19.58 27.25
N CYS A 83 9.36 20.18 26.34
CA CYS A 83 10.13 19.44 25.33
C CYS A 83 11.21 18.57 25.99
N ALA A 84 11.92 19.08 26.99
CA ALA A 84 12.99 18.37 27.69
C ALA A 84 12.47 17.15 28.47
N LEU A 85 11.29 17.23 29.07
CA LEU A 85 10.62 16.11 29.75
C LEU A 85 10.27 14.99 28.76
N TRP A 86 9.61 15.35 27.65
CA TRP A 86 9.25 14.38 26.62
C TRP A 86 10.47 13.69 26.01
N VAL A 87 11.54 14.45 25.72
CA VAL A 87 12.80 13.88 25.23
C VAL A 87 13.37 12.89 26.24
N GLY A 88 13.33 13.20 27.53
CA GLY A 88 13.82 12.30 28.58
C GLY A 88 13.09 10.95 28.65
N GLU A 89 11.76 10.97 28.57
CA GLU A 89 10.96 9.73 28.57
C GLU A 89 11.25 8.85 27.35
N ARG A 90 11.31 9.45 26.16
CA ARG A 90 11.58 8.73 24.91
C ARG A 90 13.04 8.28 24.78
N GLU A 91 13.98 9.07 25.30
CA GLU A 91 15.40 8.73 25.36
C GLU A 91 15.61 7.48 26.22
N GLN A 92 14.96 7.38 27.37
CA GLN A 92 15.00 6.19 28.21
C GLN A 92 14.41 4.96 27.51
N TRP A 93 13.31 5.13 26.78
CA TRP A 93 12.76 4.06 25.95
C TRP A 93 13.75 3.58 24.89
N LEU A 94 14.35 4.47 24.10
CA LEU A 94 15.35 4.12 23.07
C LEU A 94 16.59 3.44 23.67
N LEU A 95 17.03 3.87 24.85
CA LEU A 95 18.14 3.23 25.56
C LEU A 95 17.80 1.82 26.03
N SER A 96 16.57 1.59 26.52
CA SER A 96 16.07 0.27 26.93
C SER A 96 15.71 -0.65 25.78
N MET A 97 15.54 -0.12 24.57
CA MET A 97 15.14 -0.88 23.39
C MET A 97 16.31 -1.73 22.88
N GLU A 98 16.19 -3.04 23.03
CA GLU A 98 17.05 -4.03 22.38
C GLU A 98 16.51 -4.37 20.99
N ILE A 99 17.39 -4.66 20.04
CA ILE A 99 17.02 -5.07 18.68
C ILE A 99 16.91 -6.59 18.67
N PRO A 100 15.69 -7.16 18.55
CA PRO A 100 15.50 -8.61 18.59
C PRO A 100 16.14 -9.30 17.38
N GLU A 101 16.51 -10.57 17.53
CA GLU A 101 17.05 -11.38 16.42
C GLU A 101 15.96 -12.13 15.64
N ARG A 102 14.79 -12.31 16.24
CA ARG A 102 13.63 -12.98 15.63
C ARG A 102 12.89 -12.00 14.73
N ILE A 103 12.47 -12.43 13.55
CA ILE A 103 11.82 -11.55 12.58
C ILE A 103 10.48 -11.02 13.08
N GLU A 104 9.67 -11.84 13.75
CA GLU A 104 8.36 -11.42 14.24
C GLU A 104 8.49 -10.29 15.27
N ASP A 105 9.46 -10.41 16.17
CA ASP A 105 9.73 -9.40 17.20
C ASP A 105 10.39 -8.14 16.59
N LEU A 106 11.22 -8.30 15.57
CA LEU A 106 11.89 -7.22 14.85
C LEU A 106 10.90 -6.35 14.08
N GLU A 107 9.90 -6.96 13.42
CA GLU A 107 8.81 -6.25 12.74
C GLU A 107 7.95 -5.44 13.73
N VAL A 108 7.66 -6.00 14.91
CA VAL A 108 6.94 -5.27 15.97
C VAL A 108 7.73 -4.06 16.45
N VAL A 109 9.05 -4.22 16.66
CA VAL A 109 9.91 -3.08 17.03
C VAL A 109 9.99 -2.05 15.91
N GLN A 110 9.98 -2.46 14.63
CA GLN A 110 9.91 -1.57 13.48
C GLN A 110 8.62 -0.75 13.43
N GLN A 111 7.46 -1.38 13.56
CA GLN A 111 6.18 -0.66 13.58
C GLN A 111 6.12 0.36 14.73
N ARG A 112 6.65 -0.01 15.90
CA ARG A 112 6.76 0.91 17.05
C ARG A 112 7.74 2.06 16.78
N PHE A 113 8.77 1.85 15.99
CA PHE A 113 9.69 2.92 15.58
C PHE A 113 9.06 3.85 14.52
N GLU A 114 8.29 3.32 13.58
CA GLU A 114 7.56 4.09 12.57
C GLU A 114 6.53 5.05 13.20
N THR A 115 5.91 4.66 14.32
CA THR A 115 5.03 5.57 15.09
C THR A 115 5.78 6.68 15.84
N LEU A 116 7.06 6.51 16.13
CA LEU A 116 7.90 7.54 16.76
C LEU A 116 8.32 8.64 15.77
N GLU A 117 8.49 8.32 14.47
CA GLU A 117 8.92 9.29 13.44
C GLU A 117 8.04 10.55 13.33
N PRO A 118 6.69 10.48 13.27
CA PRO A 118 5.86 11.68 13.25
C PRO A 118 5.97 12.48 14.56
N GLU A 119 6.16 11.81 15.70
CA GLU A 119 6.36 12.49 16.98
C GLU A 119 7.70 13.27 17.01
N LEU A 120 8.76 12.72 16.40
CA LEU A 120 10.05 13.41 16.23
C LEU A 120 9.91 14.67 15.37
N ALA A 121 9.13 14.60 14.28
CA ALA A 121 8.88 15.75 13.42
C ALA A 121 8.11 16.87 14.14
N ALA A 122 7.10 16.50 14.93
CA ALA A 122 6.33 17.45 15.74
C ALA A 122 7.21 18.12 16.81
N LEU A 123 8.07 17.36 17.49
CA LEU A 123 9.00 17.92 18.47
C LEU A 123 10.04 18.84 17.82
N ALA A 124 10.56 18.50 16.64
CA ALA A 124 11.50 19.35 15.90
C ALA A 124 10.91 20.74 15.62
N ALA A 125 9.62 20.81 15.24
CA ALA A 125 8.92 22.08 15.02
C ALA A 125 8.79 22.91 16.30
N ARG A 126 8.52 22.27 17.44
CA ARG A 126 8.42 22.92 18.77
C ARG A 126 9.77 23.46 19.24
N VAL A 127 10.85 22.68 19.12
CA VAL A 127 12.22 23.12 19.44
C VAL A 127 12.66 24.29 18.56
N ALA A 128 12.29 24.29 17.28
CA ALA A 128 12.55 25.41 16.38
C ALA A 128 11.74 26.68 16.75
N SER A 129 10.51 26.51 17.25
CA SER A 129 9.68 27.62 17.74
C SER A 129 10.30 28.30 18.97
N VAL A 130 10.76 27.51 19.95
CA VAL A 130 11.51 28.02 21.13
C VAL A 130 12.75 28.80 20.67
N GLY A 131 13.51 28.25 19.71
CA GLY A 131 14.66 28.92 19.13
C GLY A 131 14.32 30.27 18.50
N ARG A 132 13.24 30.34 17.73
CA ARG A 132 12.77 31.61 17.12
C ARG A 132 12.40 32.65 18.19
N VAL A 133 11.63 32.26 19.20
CA VAL A 133 11.23 33.16 20.30
C VAL A 133 12.46 33.67 21.05
N THR A 134 13.48 32.82 21.28
CA THR A 134 14.74 33.26 21.93
C THR A 134 15.59 34.20 21.07
N GLN A 135 15.51 34.10 19.75
CA GLN A 135 16.21 35.00 18.80
C GLN A 135 15.50 36.36 18.65
N GLU A 136 14.18 36.40 18.80
CA GLU A 136 13.35 37.61 18.66
C GLU A 136 13.35 38.54 19.90
N LEU A 137 14.03 38.17 21.00
CA LEU A 137 14.15 39.00 22.21
C LEU A 137 15.07 40.21 21.97
N GLN A 138 14.55 41.44 22.15
CA GLN A 138 15.18 42.70 21.71
C GLN A 138 15.52 43.68 22.86
N GLY A 139 14.94 43.51 24.04
CA GLY A 139 14.99 44.42 25.19
C GLY A 139 16.34 44.44 25.90
N PRO A 140 16.66 45.51 26.66
CA PRO A 140 18.01 45.80 27.18
C PRO A 140 18.54 44.84 28.26
N GLY A 141 17.77 43.82 28.69
CA GLY A 141 18.17 42.88 29.74
C GLY A 141 19.05 41.73 29.24
N ASP A 142 20.35 41.93 29.17
CA ASP A 142 21.33 40.92 28.69
C ASP A 142 21.24 39.59 29.44
N ARG A 143 21.17 39.62 30.78
CA ARG A 143 21.12 38.42 31.63
C ARG A 143 19.93 37.50 31.36
N ASN A 144 18.77 38.08 31.03
CA ASN A 144 17.56 37.32 30.72
C ASN A 144 17.66 36.69 29.31
N ARG A 145 18.26 37.40 28.36
CA ARG A 145 18.51 36.90 27.00
C ARG A 145 19.56 35.78 26.99
N GLU A 146 20.64 35.95 27.74
CA GLU A 146 21.68 34.93 27.95
C GLU A 146 21.08 33.68 28.56
N SER A 147 20.30 33.82 29.64
CA SER A 147 19.67 32.65 30.26
C SER A 147 18.63 31.96 29.36
N ALA A 148 17.87 32.70 28.53
CA ALA A 148 16.98 32.10 27.55
C ALA A 148 17.75 31.36 26.43
N ARG A 149 18.86 31.93 25.97
CA ARG A 149 19.77 31.29 25.00
C ARG A 149 20.37 30.01 25.58
N GLU A 150 20.91 30.05 26.81
CA GLU A 150 21.41 28.87 27.50
C GLU A 150 20.35 27.76 27.61
N THR A 151 19.12 28.10 27.98
CA THR A 151 18.02 27.10 28.04
C THR A 151 17.68 26.50 26.67
N TRP A 152 17.73 27.30 25.61
CA TRP A 152 17.51 26.81 24.25
C TRP A 152 18.68 25.97 23.74
N GLU A 153 19.92 26.37 24.02
CA GLU A 153 21.12 25.61 23.65
C GLU A 153 21.15 24.26 24.37
N GLN A 154 20.83 24.22 25.67
CA GLN A 154 20.71 22.96 26.41
C GLN A 154 19.63 22.04 25.82
N LEU A 155 18.46 22.59 25.46
CA LEU A 155 17.39 21.84 24.80
C LEU A 155 17.81 21.35 23.42
N ARG A 156 18.45 22.20 22.61
CA ARG A 156 18.95 21.88 21.27
C ARG A 156 19.99 20.76 21.34
N ASP A 157 20.98 20.89 22.22
CA ASP A 157 22.04 19.90 22.36
C ASP A 157 21.49 18.56 22.87
N ARG A 158 20.45 18.57 23.72
CA ARG A 158 19.75 17.35 24.13
C ARG A 158 18.92 16.74 22.99
N TRP A 159 18.21 17.58 22.23
CA TRP A 159 17.47 17.16 21.04
C TRP A 159 18.37 16.55 19.97
N GLU A 160 19.53 17.16 19.70
CA GLU A 160 20.50 16.64 18.73
C GLU A 160 21.09 15.30 19.17
N ARG A 161 21.44 15.14 20.46
CA ARG A 161 21.88 13.85 21.01
C ARG A 161 20.80 12.78 20.91
N PHE A 162 19.56 13.11 21.26
CA PHE A 162 18.43 12.19 21.15
C PHE A 162 18.13 11.81 19.68
N ARG A 163 18.17 12.79 18.76
CA ARG A 163 18.03 12.54 17.33
C ARG A 163 19.13 11.63 16.81
N ALA A 164 20.37 11.85 17.21
CA ALA A 164 21.48 10.98 16.85
C ALA A 164 21.31 9.55 17.41
N LEU A 165 20.78 9.41 18.64
CA LEU A 165 20.45 8.11 19.22
C LEU A 165 19.33 7.40 18.44
N ALA A 166 18.26 8.11 18.10
CA ALA A 166 17.16 7.61 17.29
C ALA A 166 17.65 7.15 15.91
N GLU A 167 18.44 7.96 15.21
CA GLU A 167 19.03 7.59 13.92
C GLU A 167 19.95 6.38 14.02
N ARG A 168 20.79 6.28 15.06
CA ARG A 168 21.62 5.09 15.30
C ARG A 168 20.78 3.83 15.49
N LYS A 169 19.70 3.91 16.29
CA LYS A 169 18.79 2.78 16.52
C LYS A 169 18.03 2.41 15.24
N LYS A 170 17.59 3.39 14.45
CA LYS A 170 16.96 3.19 13.14
C LYS A 170 17.89 2.46 12.18
N LEU A 171 19.13 2.94 12.01
CA LEU A 171 20.13 2.31 11.15
C LEU A 171 20.44 0.87 11.59
N ALA A 172 20.57 0.64 12.90
CA ALA A 172 20.81 -0.71 13.43
C ALA A 172 19.61 -1.65 13.18
N LEU A 173 18.38 -1.16 13.31
CA LEU A 173 17.15 -1.90 13.02
C LEU A 173 17.05 -2.26 11.53
N THR A 174 17.22 -1.27 10.64
CA THR A 174 17.21 -1.48 9.18
C THR A 174 18.30 -2.47 8.76
N ALA A 175 19.50 -2.36 9.32
CA ALA A 175 20.58 -3.29 9.00
C ALA A 175 20.32 -4.71 9.55
N ALA A 176 19.67 -4.86 10.71
CA ALA A 176 19.23 -6.17 11.19
C ALA A 176 18.17 -6.82 10.27
N LEU A 177 17.21 -6.03 9.77
CA LEU A 177 16.21 -6.47 8.79
C LEU A 177 16.87 -6.88 7.47
N ASN A 178 17.81 -6.09 6.95
CA ASN A 178 18.54 -6.41 5.73
C ASN A 178 19.33 -7.72 5.85
N ILE A 179 19.98 -7.98 7.00
CA ILE A 179 20.67 -9.25 7.25
C ILE A 179 19.69 -10.42 7.28
N HIS A 180 18.50 -10.24 7.87
CA HIS A 180 17.49 -11.30 7.88
C HIS A 180 16.98 -11.60 6.45
N ASN A 181 16.64 -10.56 5.69
CA ASN A 181 16.22 -10.70 4.29
C ASN A 181 17.30 -11.40 3.46
N PHE A 182 18.56 -10.99 3.62
CA PHE A 182 19.69 -11.65 2.98
C PHE A 182 19.79 -13.13 3.33
N ARG A 183 19.62 -13.52 4.60
CA ARG A 183 19.63 -14.93 5.03
C ARG A 183 18.48 -15.72 4.41
N LEU A 184 17.29 -15.13 4.34
CA LEU A 184 16.12 -15.74 3.71
C LEU A 184 16.37 -15.98 2.22
N GLU A 185 16.83 -14.96 1.49
CA GLU A 185 17.14 -15.09 0.06
C GLU A 185 18.26 -16.11 -0.21
N CYS A 186 19.26 -16.17 0.68
CA CYS A 186 20.28 -17.23 0.62
C CYS A 186 19.66 -18.62 0.78
N HIS A 187 18.77 -18.81 1.76
CA HIS A 187 18.11 -20.09 1.99
C HIS A 187 17.23 -20.52 0.80
N GLU A 188 16.43 -19.60 0.27
CA GLU A 188 15.58 -19.85 -0.90
C GLU A 188 16.40 -20.19 -2.14
N THR A 189 17.48 -19.44 -2.40
CA THR A 189 18.36 -19.68 -3.54
C THR A 189 19.08 -21.03 -3.42
N ARG A 190 19.49 -21.43 -2.20
CA ARG A 190 20.01 -22.79 -1.95
C ARG A 190 18.95 -23.87 -2.21
N GLY A 191 17.71 -23.65 -1.78
CA GLY A 191 16.59 -24.53 -2.06
C GLY A 191 16.38 -24.73 -3.57
N TRP A 192 16.38 -23.63 -4.33
CA TRP A 192 16.26 -23.64 -5.79
C TRP A 192 17.39 -24.43 -6.45
N MET A 193 18.64 -24.25 -6.01
CA MET A 193 19.79 -25.01 -6.51
C MET A 193 19.69 -26.52 -6.21
N ARG A 194 19.22 -26.90 -5.03
CA ARG A 194 19.00 -28.32 -4.66
C ARG A 194 17.92 -28.96 -5.51
N GLU A 195 16.82 -28.25 -5.75
CA GLU A 195 15.75 -28.71 -6.64
C GLU A 195 16.29 -28.97 -8.06
N LYS A 196 17.07 -28.03 -8.62
CA LYS A 196 17.68 -28.22 -9.95
C LYS A 196 18.69 -29.37 -9.96
N THR A 197 19.45 -29.56 -8.88
CA THR A 197 20.37 -30.69 -8.75
C THR A 197 19.60 -32.02 -8.77
N ALA A 198 18.52 -32.12 -7.99
CA ALA A 198 17.65 -33.30 -7.97
C ALA A 198 16.99 -33.55 -9.35
N ALA A 199 16.57 -32.50 -10.06
CA ALA A 199 16.01 -32.63 -11.40
C ALA A 199 17.02 -33.17 -12.42
N ILE A 200 18.30 -32.79 -12.30
CA ILE A 200 19.39 -33.35 -13.13
C ILE A 200 19.64 -34.81 -12.78
N GLU A 201 19.68 -35.14 -11.48
CA GLU A 201 19.88 -36.51 -11.01
C GLU A 201 18.73 -37.45 -11.39
N ALA A 202 17.49 -36.96 -11.42
CA ALA A 202 16.34 -37.71 -11.91
C ALA A 202 16.50 -38.17 -13.37
N THR A 203 17.36 -37.51 -14.16
CA THR A 203 17.66 -37.93 -15.53
C THR A 203 18.66 -39.08 -15.62
N ARG A 204 19.17 -39.66 -14.52
CA ARG A 204 20.31 -40.61 -14.51
C ARG A 204 20.16 -41.84 -15.42
N ALA A 205 18.93 -42.31 -15.66
CA ALA A 205 18.68 -43.38 -16.63
C ALA A 205 19.08 -42.95 -18.05
N LEU A 206 20.06 -43.62 -18.64
CA LEU A 206 20.47 -43.38 -20.03
C LEU A 206 19.42 -44.01 -20.96
N GLY A 207 18.84 -43.20 -21.86
CA GLY A 207 17.90 -43.69 -22.88
C GLY A 207 18.51 -44.84 -23.69
N ARG A 208 17.67 -45.81 -24.09
CA ARG A 208 18.11 -47.03 -24.80
C ARG A 208 18.49 -46.76 -26.26
N ASP A 209 18.15 -45.59 -26.78
CA ASP A 209 18.26 -45.20 -28.18
C ASP A 209 18.84 -43.78 -28.35
N LEU A 210 19.31 -43.49 -29.56
CA LEU A 210 19.93 -42.19 -29.88
C LEU A 210 18.94 -41.03 -29.71
N ALA A 211 17.66 -41.24 -30.03
CA ALA A 211 16.61 -40.23 -29.91
C ALA A 211 16.36 -39.84 -28.45
N GLY A 212 16.23 -40.82 -27.55
CA GLY A 212 16.09 -40.58 -26.10
C GLY A 212 17.29 -39.83 -25.51
N ILE A 213 18.52 -40.18 -25.92
CA ILE A 213 19.74 -39.47 -25.48
C ILE A 213 19.74 -38.02 -26.00
N THR A 214 19.37 -37.77 -27.25
CA THR A 214 19.30 -36.41 -27.80
C THR A 214 18.21 -35.57 -27.14
N ALA A 215 17.07 -36.16 -26.76
CA ALA A 215 16.02 -35.46 -26.02
C ALA A 215 16.47 -35.07 -24.61
N LEU A 216 17.19 -35.96 -23.91
CA LEU A 216 17.78 -35.64 -22.60
C LEU A 216 18.89 -34.58 -22.70
N GLN A 217 19.70 -34.61 -23.76
CA GLN A 217 20.65 -33.52 -24.05
C GLN A 217 19.94 -32.18 -24.31
N GLY A 218 18.83 -32.21 -25.06
CA GLY A 218 17.97 -31.04 -25.26
C GLY A 218 17.43 -30.47 -23.95
N LYS A 219 16.93 -31.33 -23.04
CA LYS A 219 16.47 -30.92 -21.71
C LYS A 219 17.58 -30.31 -20.85
N LEU A 220 18.77 -30.91 -20.82
CA LEU A 220 19.94 -30.36 -20.10
C LEU A 220 20.46 -29.06 -20.69
N SER A 221 20.34 -28.88 -22.01
CA SER A 221 20.63 -27.59 -22.66
C SER A 221 19.56 -26.53 -22.36
N GLY A 222 18.29 -26.95 -22.24
CA GLY A 222 17.18 -26.08 -21.84
C GLY A 222 17.33 -25.55 -20.41
N MET A 223 17.89 -26.35 -19.50
CA MET A 223 18.25 -25.93 -18.14
C MET A 223 19.36 -24.87 -18.09
N GLY A 224 20.05 -24.58 -19.20
CA GLY A 224 21.09 -23.54 -19.25
C GLY A 224 20.58 -22.16 -18.83
N ARG A 225 19.33 -21.80 -19.20
CA ARG A 225 18.71 -20.53 -18.79
C ARG A 225 18.49 -20.45 -17.29
N ASP A 226 18.11 -21.56 -16.67
CA ASP A 226 17.93 -21.64 -15.21
C ASP A 226 19.28 -21.49 -14.50
N LEU A 227 20.33 -22.11 -15.03
CA LEU A 227 21.70 -21.95 -14.50
C LEU A 227 22.20 -20.51 -14.65
N ASP A 228 21.94 -19.84 -15.77
CA ASP A 228 22.30 -18.44 -15.98
C ASP A 228 21.55 -17.51 -15.02
N ALA A 229 20.26 -17.78 -14.76
CA ALA A 229 19.45 -17.04 -13.80
C ALA A 229 19.93 -17.24 -12.35
N ILE A 230 20.23 -18.48 -11.95
CA ILE A 230 20.84 -18.79 -10.65
C ILE A 230 22.19 -18.06 -10.52
N GLN A 231 23.01 -18.07 -11.57
CA GLN A 231 24.29 -17.36 -11.55
C GLN A 231 24.11 -15.85 -11.41
N GLY A 232 23.08 -15.26 -12.03
CA GLY A 232 22.69 -13.87 -11.83
C GLY A 232 22.36 -13.57 -10.37
N LYS A 233 21.46 -14.35 -9.77
CA LYS A 233 21.05 -14.17 -8.38
C LYS A 233 22.19 -14.36 -7.39
N LEU A 234 23.11 -15.29 -7.66
CA LEU A 234 24.33 -15.46 -6.85
C LEU A 234 25.26 -14.26 -6.90
N ARG A 235 25.35 -13.53 -8.02
CA ARG A 235 26.14 -12.29 -8.09
C ARG A 235 25.50 -11.17 -7.28
N GLU A 236 24.17 -11.05 -7.35
CA GLU A 236 23.42 -10.08 -6.56
C GLU A 236 23.60 -10.32 -5.06
N LEU A 237 23.38 -11.57 -4.61
CA LEU A 237 23.56 -11.94 -3.21
C LEU A 237 25.02 -11.78 -2.74
N ARG A 238 26.01 -12.05 -3.59
CA ARG A 238 27.41 -11.75 -3.23
C ARG A 238 27.64 -10.26 -3.04
N ALA A 239 27.18 -9.42 -3.95
CA ALA A 239 27.34 -7.98 -3.85
C ALA A 239 26.60 -7.41 -2.62
N GLU A 240 25.40 -7.91 -2.34
CA GLU A 240 24.65 -7.55 -1.15
C GLU A 240 25.36 -8.02 0.13
N GLY A 241 25.84 -9.27 0.17
CA GLY A 241 26.59 -9.80 1.29
C GLY A 241 27.91 -9.06 1.54
N GLU A 242 28.62 -8.61 0.49
CA GLU A 242 29.82 -7.76 0.62
C GLU A 242 29.47 -6.39 1.19
N LYS A 243 28.37 -5.78 0.73
CA LYS A 243 27.86 -4.52 1.27
C LYS A 243 27.49 -4.65 2.75
N LEU A 244 26.74 -5.68 3.12
CA LEU A 244 26.33 -5.94 4.52
C LEU A 244 27.52 -6.24 5.43
N GLN A 245 28.57 -6.89 4.93
CA GLN A 245 29.82 -7.07 5.68
C GLN A 245 30.54 -5.74 5.96
N GLY A 246 30.47 -4.78 5.04
CA GLY A 246 31.02 -3.44 5.24
C GLY A 246 30.20 -2.60 6.23
N GLU A 247 28.87 -2.75 6.20
CA GLU A 247 27.95 -2.03 7.10
C GLU A 247 27.93 -2.62 8.53
N GLN A 248 28.09 -3.93 8.67
CA GLN A 248 28.11 -4.63 9.96
C GLN A 248 29.24 -5.67 10.05
N PRO A 249 30.47 -5.25 10.43
CA PRO A 249 31.62 -6.15 10.52
C PRO A 249 31.47 -7.24 11.61
N GLU A 250 30.67 -7.01 12.65
CA GLU A 250 30.45 -7.99 13.73
C GLU A 250 29.65 -9.22 13.28
N ARG A 251 28.71 -9.03 12.34
CA ARG A 251 27.88 -10.11 11.75
C ARG A 251 28.42 -10.60 10.41
N ALA A 252 29.56 -10.08 9.97
CA ALA A 252 30.29 -10.57 8.80
C ALA A 252 30.55 -12.10 8.77
N PRO A 253 30.89 -12.80 9.87
CA PRO A 253 31.13 -14.25 9.81
C PRO A 253 29.90 -15.03 9.37
N GLU A 254 28.72 -14.65 9.84
CA GLU A 254 27.45 -15.32 9.50
C GLU A 254 27.07 -15.09 8.03
N ILE A 255 27.30 -13.87 7.53
CA ILE A 255 27.10 -13.51 6.12
C ILE A 255 28.06 -14.32 5.23
N ARG A 256 29.32 -14.44 5.64
CA ARG A 256 30.33 -15.24 4.93
C ARG A 256 29.96 -16.72 4.91
N GLU A 257 29.45 -17.26 6.00
CA GLU A 257 28.98 -18.65 6.06
C GLU A 257 27.81 -18.88 5.09
N GLY A 258 26.83 -17.96 5.05
CA GLY A 258 25.72 -18.00 4.09
C GLY A 258 26.19 -17.98 2.64
N LEU A 259 27.12 -17.09 2.30
CA LEU A 259 27.74 -17.01 0.97
C LEU A 259 28.51 -18.29 0.64
N ALA A 260 29.37 -18.79 1.53
CA ALA A 260 30.12 -20.02 1.32
C ALA A 260 29.18 -21.22 1.09
N GLY A 261 28.06 -21.28 1.81
CA GLY A 261 27.01 -22.28 1.61
C GLY A 261 26.36 -22.19 0.22
N LEU A 262 26.09 -21.00 -0.28
CA LEU A 262 25.60 -20.78 -1.65
C LEU A 262 26.64 -21.24 -2.70
N GLU A 263 27.91 -20.90 -2.50
CA GLU A 263 28.99 -21.28 -3.43
C GLU A 263 29.16 -22.80 -3.50
N ALA A 264 29.12 -23.48 -2.35
CA ALA A 264 29.26 -24.94 -2.30
C ALA A 264 28.11 -25.67 -3.03
N GLU A 265 26.87 -25.22 -2.84
CA GLU A 265 25.68 -25.77 -3.50
C GLU A 265 25.69 -25.48 -5.00
N TRP A 266 26.12 -24.28 -5.40
CA TRP A 266 26.29 -23.91 -6.81
C TRP A 266 27.34 -24.79 -7.50
N ASP A 267 28.49 -25.00 -6.84
CA ASP A 267 29.54 -25.87 -7.37
C ASP A 267 29.08 -27.32 -7.46
N ALA A 268 28.28 -27.80 -6.50
CA ALA A 268 27.68 -29.14 -6.56
C ALA A 268 26.73 -29.28 -7.76
N LEU A 269 25.84 -28.29 -7.97
CA LEU A 269 24.94 -28.24 -9.12
C LEU A 269 25.71 -28.24 -10.45
N ARG A 270 26.77 -27.41 -10.58
CA ARG A 270 27.61 -27.37 -11.78
C ARG A 270 28.35 -28.67 -12.03
N ARG A 271 28.88 -29.32 -10.98
CA ARG A 271 29.53 -30.64 -11.10
C ARG A 271 28.53 -31.69 -11.57
N CYS A 272 27.33 -31.72 -10.99
CA CYS A 272 26.27 -32.64 -11.37
C CYS A 272 25.84 -32.45 -12.83
N HIS A 273 25.58 -31.20 -13.24
CA HIS A 273 25.24 -30.84 -14.62
C HIS A 273 26.31 -31.28 -15.61
N ARG A 274 27.58 -30.96 -15.34
CA ARG A 274 28.72 -31.30 -16.22
C ARG A 274 28.91 -32.81 -16.32
N SER A 275 28.92 -33.53 -15.19
CA SER A 275 29.04 -34.99 -15.16
C SER A 275 27.92 -35.67 -15.95
N ARG A 276 26.69 -35.15 -15.84
CA ARG A 276 25.56 -35.67 -16.62
C ARG A 276 25.71 -35.38 -18.11
N GLN A 277 26.14 -34.17 -18.48
CA GLN A 277 26.37 -33.77 -19.87
C GLN A 277 27.45 -34.65 -20.52
N GLU A 278 28.55 -34.91 -19.82
CA GLU A 278 29.63 -35.80 -20.27
C GLU A 278 29.15 -37.24 -20.44
N SER A 279 28.41 -37.76 -19.46
CA SER A 279 27.84 -39.12 -19.50
C SER A 279 26.90 -39.31 -20.70
N LEU A 280 26.03 -38.33 -20.98
CA LEU A 280 25.16 -38.34 -22.15
C LEU A 280 25.94 -38.19 -23.45
N GLY A 281 27.01 -37.40 -23.46
CA GLY A 281 27.92 -37.27 -24.61
C GLY A 281 28.63 -38.59 -24.94
N GLN A 282 29.10 -39.32 -23.92
CA GLN A 282 29.67 -40.67 -24.07
C GLN A 282 28.63 -41.67 -24.59
N ALA A 283 27.43 -41.69 -24.00
CA ALA A 283 26.34 -42.57 -24.44
C ALA A 283 25.90 -42.28 -25.88
N ARG A 284 25.87 -41.00 -26.30
CA ARG A 284 25.58 -40.60 -27.69
C ARG A 284 26.63 -41.11 -28.66
N ARG A 285 27.93 -41.00 -28.31
CA ARG A 285 29.03 -41.51 -29.13
C ARG A 285 28.94 -43.03 -29.30
N LEU A 286 28.65 -43.75 -28.21
CA LEU A 286 28.47 -45.20 -28.23
C LEU A 286 27.29 -45.62 -29.14
N GLN A 287 26.13 -44.96 -29.01
CA GLN A 287 24.96 -45.24 -29.85
C GLN A 287 25.19 -44.86 -31.32
N GLY A 288 25.92 -43.78 -31.58
CA GLY A 288 26.38 -43.43 -32.94
C GLY A 288 27.24 -44.53 -33.54
N PHE A 289 28.23 -45.03 -32.79
CA PHE A 289 29.08 -46.14 -33.22
C PHE A 289 28.29 -47.42 -33.48
N LEU A 290 27.36 -47.80 -32.60
CA LEU A 290 26.50 -48.98 -32.78
C LEU A 290 25.62 -48.87 -34.03
N ARG A 291 25.08 -47.68 -34.31
CA ARG A 291 24.31 -47.40 -35.53
C ARG A 291 25.20 -47.53 -36.78
N ASP A 292 26.40 -46.97 -36.74
CA ASP A 292 27.33 -46.99 -37.87
C ASP A 292 27.85 -48.43 -38.12
N LEU A 293 28.06 -49.22 -37.06
CA LEU A 293 28.36 -50.66 -37.14
C LEU A 293 27.21 -51.44 -37.78
N ALA A 294 25.96 -51.19 -37.38
CA ALA A 294 24.79 -51.81 -37.98
C ALA A 294 24.61 -51.42 -39.46
N ALA A 295 24.89 -50.15 -39.80
CA ALA A 295 24.89 -49.68 -41.18
C ALA A 295 25.99 -50.35 -42.03
N LEU A 296 27.18 -50.55 -41.45
CA LEU A 296 28.30 -51.26 -42.08
C LEU A 296 27.99 -52.75 -42.27
N GLN A 297 27.37 -53.40 -41.28
CA GLN A 297 26.87 -54.78 -41.42
C GLN A 297 25.82 -54.90 -42.51
N ALA A 298 24.84 -53.98 -42.55
CA ALA A 298 23.82 -53.95 -43.60
C ALA A 298 24.42 -53.66 -44.99
N TRP A 299 25.44 -52.80 -45.07
CA TRP A 299 26.20 -52.56 -46.30
C TRP A 299 26.96 -53.81 -46.74
N LEU A 300 27.68 -54.48 -45.85
CA LEU A 300 28.38 -55.74 -46.14
C LEU A 300 27.40 -56.81 -46.67
N SER A 301 26.24 -56.96 -46.03
CA SER A 301 25.17 -57.87 -46.48
C SER A 301 24.64 -57.51 -47.88
N ARG A 302 24.45 -56.21 -48.16
CA ARG A 302 24.04 -55.72 -49.49
C ARG A 302 25.13 -55.91 -50.55
N THR A 303 26.40 -55.69 -50.22
CA THR A 303 27.52 -55.93 -51.15
C THR A 303 27.78 -57.42 -51.39
N ARG A 304 27.45 -58.29 -50.44
CA ARG A 304 27.43 -59.75 -50.63
C ARG A 304 26.26 -60.19 -51.53
N ALA A 305 25.10 -59.56 -51.39
CA ALA A 305 23.95 -59.78 -52.29
C ALA A 305 24.13 -59.14 -53.68
N GLY A 306 24.93 -58.08 -53.79
CA GLY A 306 25.13 -57.27 -54.99
C GLY A 306 26.22 -57.74 -55.97
N ARG A 307 26.81 -58.93 -55.79
CA ARG A 307 27.70 -59.55 -56.81
C ARG A 307 26.94 -60.23 -57.97
N GLY A 308 25.63 -60.00 -58.09
CA GLY A 308 24.83 -60.36 -59.27
C GLY A 308 24.49 -59.13 -60.12
N LEU A 309 25.19 -59.03 -61.26
CA LEU A 309 24.85 -58.27 -62.50
C LEU A 309 24.89 -56.72 -62.50
N ARG A 310 25.37 -56.23 -63.65
CA ARG A 310 25.82 -54.87 -64.00
C ARG A 310 24.68 -53.89 -64.25
N GLY A 311 24.97 -52.59 -64.10
CA GLY A 311 24.33 -51.51 -64.86
C GLY A 311 24.37 -50.12 -64.21
N CYS A 312 25.29 -49.24 -64.63
CA CYS A 312 25.10 -47.79 -64.59
C CYS A 312 24.13 -47.39 -65.72
N PRO A 313 23.28 -46.34 -65.63
CA PRO A 313 23.76 -44.96 -65.74
C PRO A 313 22.90 -43.80 -65.14
N ARG A 314 23.57 -42.64 -65.01
CA ARG A 314 23.14 -41.23 -65.27
C ARG A 314 22.38 -40.38 -64.22
N VAL A 315 22.79 -39.09 -64.26
CA VAL A 315 22.43 -37.86 -63.51
C VAL A 315 21.64 -36.93 -64.47
N PRO A 316 20.65 -36.09 -64.05
CA PRO A 316 20.92 -34.62 -63.89
C PRO A 316 19.98 -33.78 -62.98
N GLY A 317 20.56 -32.75 -62.32
CA GLY A 317 20.03 -31.37 -62.12
C GLY A 317 18.94 -31.14 -61.05
N ARG A 318 18.83 -30.00 -60.33
CA ARG A 318 19.29 -28.60 -60.48
C ARG A 318 19.40 -27.91 -59.11
N GLY A 319 20.21 -26.86 -59.03
CA GLY A 319 20.13 -25.82 -57.99
C GLY A 319 21.30 -24.85 -58.10
N ARG A 320 21.07 -23.70 -58.76
CA ARG A 320 22.05 -22.68 -59.14
C ARG A 320 22.68 -21.96 -57.93
N GLY A 321 23.95 -21.53 -58.08
CA GLY A 321 24.65 -20.55 -57.22
C GLY A 321 24.10 -19.13 -57.38
N LEU A 322 24.72 -18.04 -56.93
CA LEU A 322 25.87 -17.71 -56.10
C LEU A 322 25.81 -16.16 -55.99
N ALA A 323 26.13 -15.61 -54.82
CA ALA A 323 26.77 -14.30 -54.57
C ALA A 323 26.26 -12.97 -55.20
N ALA A 324 26.19 -11.94 -54.33
CA ALA A 324 26.91 -10.66 -54.41
C ALA A 324 26.13 -9.32 -54.52
N ALA A 325 26.61 -8.38 -53.68
CA ALA A 325 26.83 -6.94 -53.93
C ALA A 325 25.61 -5.98 -53.89
N ALA A 326 25.62 -5.02 -52.94
CA ALA A 326 26.01 -3.59 -53.14
C ALA A 326 24.82 -2.74 -53.61
N ARG A 327 24.47 -1.52 -53.16
CA ARG A 327 25.04 -0.36 -52.46
C ARG A 327 23.81 0.45 -51.96
N ARG A 328 23.75 1.00 -50.73
CA ARG A 328 24.08 2.40 -50.30
C ARG A 328 23.38 3.53 -51.09
N PRO A 329 23.24 4.79 -50.57
CA PRO A 329 23.21 5.38 -49.20
C PRO A 329 22.12 6.53 -49.13
N PRO A 330 22.26 7.73 -48.49
CA PRO A 330 22.97 8.26 -47.29
C PRO A 330 22.01 8.96 -46.26
N ARG A 331 22.32 9.16 -44.97
CA ARG A 331 23.01 10.32 -44.28
C ARG A 331 22.59 11.71 -44.82
N ARG A 332 22.25 12.76 -44.04
CA ARG A 332 22.83 13.29 -42.78
C ARG A 332 22.07 14.56 -42.31
N ASP A 333 22.17 14.84 -41.00
CA ASP A 333 22.42 16.13 -40.29
C ASP A 333 21.60 17.44 -40.49
N LEU A 334 21.21 17.98 -39.31
CA LEU A 334 21.27 19.35 -38.78
C LEU A 334 20.39 20.52 -39.31
N ALA A 335 19.72 21.13 -38.33
CA ALA A 335 19.68 22.56 -37.97
C ALA A 335 18.65 23.54 -38.58
N LEU A 336 18.00 24.23 -37.61
CA LEU A 336 17.64 25.66 -37.54
C LEU A 336 16.48 26.27 -38.37
N ARG A 337 15.50 26.74 -37.59
CA ARG A 337 14.83 28.07 -37.61
C ARG A 337 13.84 28.47 -38.73
N ARG A 338 12.70 28.95 -38.20
CA ARG A 338 11.85 30.12 -38.58
C ARG A 338 10.78 29.98 -39.69
N ARG A 339 9.53 30.08 -39.22
CA ARG A 339 8.42 31.01 -39.59
C ARG A 339 7.79 31.03 -41.02
N LEU A 340 6.45 30.91 -40.99
CA LEU A 340 5.36 31.57 -41.78
C LEU A 340 5.15 31.08 -43.25
N PRO A 341 4.01 31.34 -43.97
CA PRO A 341 2.68 31.94 -43.63
C PRO A 341 1.42 31.27 -44.30
N GLU A 342 0.21 31.75 -43.92
CA GLU A 342 -1.04 32.07 -44.69
C GLU A 342 -1.60 31.12 -45.81
N ARG A 343 -2.88 30.97 -46.19
CA ARG A 343 -4.27 31.51 -45.98
C ARG A 343 -5.22 30.57 -46.83
N PRO A 344 -6.56 30.76 -47.07
CA PRO A 344 -7.39 31.99 -47.20
C PRO A 344 -8.77 31.85 -46.51
N ARG A 345 -9.77 32.74 -46.51
CA ARG A 345 -10.24 34.01 -47.14
C ARG A 345 -11.45 34.38 -46.22
N ARG A 346 -11.90 35.61 -45.95
CA ARG A 346 -12.06 36.84 -46.74
C ARG A 346 -12.35 37.99 -45.76
N ARG A 347 -11.80 39.16 -46.05
CA ARG A 347 -12.22 40.51 -45.63
C ARG A 347 -13.32 41.01 -46.61
N PRO A 348 -14.05 42.15 -46.43
CA PRO A 348 -13.56 43.45 -45.94
C PRO A 348 -14.50 44.24 -45.01
N GLY A 349 -14.00 45.25 -44.29
CA GLY A 349 -14.25 46.69 -44.58
C GLY A 349 -15.42 47.17 -43.70
N GLY A 350 -15.54 48.37 -43.16
CA GLY A 350 -14.98 49.68 -43.43
C GLY A 350 -16.02 50.70 -42.91
N ASP A 351 -15.53 51.85 -42.49
CA ASP A 351 -16.17 52.93 -41.73
C ASP A 351 -17.42 53.59 -42.36
N ARG A 352 -18.27 54.18 -41.49
CA ARG A 352 -19.24 55.30 -41.67
C ARG A 352 -20.35 55.27 -42.76
N GLY A 353 -21.58 55.56 -42.29
CA GLY A 353 -22.37 56.70 -42.78
C GLY A 353 -23.65 56.44 -43.60
N THR A 354 -24.71 57.18 -43.21
CA THR A 354 -25.90 57.65 -43.97
C THR A 354 -27.20 56.81 -44.02
N ASP A 355 -28.28 57.43 -43.52
CA ASP A 355 -29.62 57.69 -44.08
C ASP A 355 -30.28 56.64 -45.01
N GLY A 356 -31.58 56.32 -45.00
CA GLY A 356 -32.78 56.86 -44.36
C GLY A 356 -34.05 56.45 -45.17
N ARG A 357 -35.24 56.63 -44.55
CA ARG A 357 -36.62 56.72 -45.13
C ARG A 357 -37.29 55.43 -45.64
N ALA A 358 -38.62 55.21 -45.53
CA ALA A 358 -39.81 55.96 -45.06
C ALA A 358 -40.89 54.90 -44.67
N GLU A 359 -41.64 55.01 -43.55
CA GLU A 359 -42.92 55.73 -43.30
C GLU A 359 -44.14 55.25 -44.12
N PRO A 360 -45.40 55.25 -43.60
CA PRO A 360 -46.11 56.45 -43.14
C PRO A 360 -47.00 56.35 -41.86
N ASP A 361 -47.03 57.46 -41.10
CA ASP A 361 -48.16 58.27 -40.53
C ASP A 361 -49.52 57.64 -40.07
N PRO A 362 -50.34 58.29 -39.20
CA PRO A 362 -50.36 59.74 -38.88
C PRO A 362 -50.56 60.21 -37.41
N ALA A 363 -49.92 61.36 -37.10
CA ALA A 363 -50.47 62.63 -36.55
C ALA A 363 -51.07 62.78 -35.12
N PRO A 364 -51.10 64.01 -34.52
CA PRO A 364 -50.23 65.18 -34.69
C PRO A 364 -49.83 65.95 -33.38
N ALA A 365 -48.82 66.82 -33.53
CA ALA A 365 -48.31 67.84 -32.60
C ALA A 365 -48.92 69.25 -32.96
N PRO A 366 -48.22 70.42 -32.89
CA PRO A 366 -47.27 71.05 -31.95
C PRO A 366 -47.67 72.55 -31.68
N GLY A 367 -46.79 73.36 -31.04
CA GLY A 367 -46.76 74.81 -31.34
C GLY A 367 -46.28 75.74 -30.22
N SER A 368 -44.99 76.11 -30.26
CA SER A 368 -44.46 77.28 -29.56
C SER A 368 -45.07 78.60 -30.08
N ALA A 369 -45.11 79.62 -29.22
CA ALA A 369 -45.20 81.02 -29.61
C ALA A 369 -46.52 81.53 -30.23
N GLY A 370 -47.45 81.91 -29.35
CA GLY A 370 -48.40 83.00 -29.57
C GLY A 370 -47.83 84.39 -29.27
N ARG A 371 -46.56 84.68 -29.64
CA ARG A 371 -46.04 86.07 -29.74
C ARG A 371 -46.75 86.77 -30.92
N ARG A 372 -48.07 86.98 -30.79
CA ARG A 372 -48.94 87.82 -31.63
C ARG A 372 -50.42 87.83 -31.20
N LEU A 373 -50.80 87.22 -30.06
CA LEU A 373 -52.08 87.52 -29.37
C LEU A 373 -51.96 88.64 -28.31
N GLY A 374 -50.76 89.21 -28.16
CA GLY A 374 -50.51 90.39 -27.35
C GLY A 374 -51.11 91.70 -27.89
N ARG A 375 -51.84 91.73 -29.02
CA ARG A 375 -52.49 92.97 -29.51
C ARG A 375 -54.00 93.05 -29.26
N ALA A 376 -54.68 91.96 -28.87
CA ALA A 376 -56.13 91.97 -28.62
C ALA A 376 -56.52 92.03 -27.13
N GLY A 377 -55.69 91.52 -26.20
CA GLY A 377 -55.94 91.63 -24.75
C GLY A 377 -55.62 93.01 -24.13
N ARG A 378 -54.71 93.78 -24.77
CA ARG A 378 -54.30 95.13 -24.30
C ARG A 378 -55.36 96.22 -24.45
N VAL A 379 -56.41 95.98 -25.24
CA VAL A 379 -57.51 96.95 -25.44
C VAL A 379 -58.66 96.72 -24.44
N TRP A 380 -58.82 95.50 -23.93
CA TRP A 380 -59.87 95.15 -22.97
C TRP A 380 -59.44 95.42 -21.51
N GLU A 381 -58.18 95.13 -21.14
CA GLU A 381 -57.65 95.44 -19.79
C GLU A 381 -57.47 96.95 -19.51
N LYS A 382 -57.32 97.77 -20.54
CA LYS A 382 -57.06 99.22 -20.40
C LYS A 382 -58.31 100.00 -19.99
N ARG A 383 -59.52 99.50 -20.28
CA ARG A 383 -60.80 100.15 -19.92
C ARG A 383 -61.28 99.80 -18.52
N GLN A 384 -60.90 98.64 -17.98
CA GLN A 384 -61.19 98.24 -16.60
C GLN A 384 -60.22 98.87 -15.57
N ARG A 385 -58.93 99.04 -15.92
CA ARG A 385 -57.93 99.65 -15.02
C ARG A 385 -58.11 101.16 -14.81
N LEU A 386 -58.68 101.90 -15.78
CA LEU A 386 -58.87 103.35 -15.68
C LEU A 386 -60.06 103.76 -14.80
N LEU A 387 -61.03 102.87 -14.55
CA LEU A 387 -62.14 103.13 -13.60
C LEU A 387 -61.79 102.74 -12.15
N ALA A 388 -60.84 101.82 -11.94
CA ALA A 388 -60.36 101.44 -10.61
C ALA A 388 -59.30 102.41 -10.03
N GLN A 389 -58.51 103.10 -10.88
CA GLN A 389 -57.45 104.02 -10.45
C GLN A 389 -57.97 105.40 -9.98
N ALA A 390 -59.16 105.82 -10.42
CA ALA A 390 -59.72 107.13 -10.05
C ALA A 390 -60.30 107.19 -8.62
N VAL A 391 -60.71 106.04 -8.05
CA VAL A 391 -61.32 105.98 -6.70
C VAL A 391 -60.28 105.82 -5.58
N ALA A 392 -59.14 105.15 -5.83
CA ALA A 392 -58.12 104.93 -4.81
C ALA A 392 -57.22 106.15 -4.54
N PHE A 393 -56.98 107.01 -5.53
CA PHE A 393 -56.10 108.17 -5.41
C PHE A 393 -56.63 109.24 -4.44
N HIS A 394 -57.95 109.35 -4.28
CA HIS A 394 -58.57 110.30 -3.37
C HIS A 394 -58.56 109.86 -1.89
N VAL A 395 -58.33 108.58 -1.58
CA VAL A 395 -58.22 108.07 -0.20
C VAL A 395 -56.78 108.20 0.34
N PHE A 396 -55.76 108.09 -0.51
CA PHE A 396 -54.34 108.15 -0.12
C PHE A 396 -53.85 109.55 0.31
N LEU A 397 -54.37 110.62 -0.30
CA LEU A 397 -53.91 112.00 0.00
C LEU A 397 -54.38 112.52 1.37
N ARG A 398 -55.40 111.89 1.97
CA ARG A 398 -55.91 112.26 3.29
C ARG A 398 -55.04 111.70 4.42
N ASP A 399 -54.52 110.48 4.26
CA ASP A 399 -53.86 109.74 5.35
C ASP A 399 -52.34 110.03 5.44
N ALA A 400 -51.72 110.54 4.37
CA ALA A 400 -50.28 110.87 4.34
C ALA A 400 -49.89 112.14 5.14
N LYS A 401 -50.83 113.08 5.36
CA LYS A 401 -50.54 114.38 6.01
C LYS A 401 -50.54 114.35 7.54
N GLN A 402 -50.98 113.25 8.17
CA GLN A 402 -51.18 113.14 9.62
C GLN A 402 -50.01 112.43 10.34
N VAL A 403 -49.06 111.83 9.60
CA VAL A 403 -47.92 111.05 10.14
C VAL A 403 -46.60 111.85 10.24
N GLU A 404 -46.39 112.91 9.43
CA GLU A 404 -45.15 113.71 9.46
C GLU A 404 -44.95 114.53 10.75
N GLY A 405 -46.01 114.84 11.50
CA GLY A 405 -45.94 115.72 12.69
C GLY A 405 -45.40 115.07 13.97
N THR A 406 -45.36 113.74 14.08
CA THR A 406 -45.03 113.02 15.33
C THR A 406 -43.61 112.48 15.40
N LEU A 407 -42.95 112.21 14.26
CA LEU A 407 -41.59 111.64 14.20
C LEU A 407 -40.47 112.67 14.49
N GLY A 408 -40.64 113.94 14.14
CA GLY A 408 -39.58 114.95 14.29
C GLY A 408 -39.18 115.29 15.74
N LYS A 409 -40.02 114.98 16.74
CA LYS A 409 -39.76 115.32 18.15
C LYS A 409 -38.96 114.27 18.92
N GLN A 410 -38.82 113.04 18.41
CA GLN A 410 -38.14 111.95 19.13
C GLN A 410 -36.61 111.90 18.89
N LEU A 411 -36.12 112.41 17.76
CA LEU A 411 -34.70 112.27 17.37
C LEU A 411 -33.74 113.16 18.20
N THR A 412 -34.20 114.34 18.62
CA THR A 412 -33.37 115.33 19.32
C THR A 412 -33.01 114.93 20.75
N LEU A 413 -33.80 114.03 21.37
CA LEU A 413 -33.56 113.55 22.74
C LEU A 413 -32.49 112.46 22.81
N TRP A 414 -32.34 111.63 21.77
CA TRP A 414 -31.42 110.48 21.77
C TRP A 414 -29.94 110.88 21.60
N LEU A 415 -29.66 111.89 20.77
CA LEU A 415 -28.29 112.36 20.50
C LEU A 415 -27.59 112.96 21.74
N ASN A 416 -28.33 113.59 22.66
CA ASN A 416 -27.76 114.20 23.86
C ASN A 416 -27.34 113.18 24.94
N GLU A 417 -27.79 111.91 24.87
CA GLU A 417 -27.53 110.91 25.91
C GLU A 417 -26.25 110.09 25.65
N LYS A 418 -25.84 109.89 24.40
CA LYS A 418 -24.77 108.92 24.02
C LYS A 418 -23.39 109.51 23.74
N LEU A 419 -23.25 110.84 23.64
CA LEU A 419 -21.97 111.53 23.40
C LEU A 419 -20.89 111.36 24.51
N PRO A 420 -21.23 111.28 25.82
CA PRO A 420 -20.22 111.21 26.89
C PRO A 420 -19.45 109.88 26.97
N VAL A 421 -20.07 108.75 26.58
CA VAL A 421 -19.48 107.40 26.68
C VAL A 421 -18.32 107.18 25.71
N ALA A 422 -18.31 107.92 24.59
CA ALA A 422 -17.25 107.84 23.57
C ALA A 422 -15.98 108.65 23.91
N ARG A 423 -16.02 109.52 24.94
CA ARG A 423 -14.92 110.46 25.27
C ARG A 423 -14.18 110.16 26.59
N ASP A 424 -14.44 109.03 27.24
CA ASP A 424 -13.76 108.67 28.49
C ASP A 424 -12.33 108.11 28.23
N VAL A 425 -11.32 108.75 28.83
CA VAL A 425 -9.88 108.50 28.53
C VAL A 425 -9.19 107.63 29.61
N SER A 426 -9.85 107.26 30.71
CA SER A 426 -9.18 106.61 31.85
C SER A 426 -9.18 105.06 31.82
N TYR A 427 -8.08 104.40 31.40
CA TYR A 427 -7.94 102.93 31.57
C TYR A 427 -6.49 102.43 31.84
N GLU A 428 -6.08 102.33 33.10
CA GLU A 428 -4.83 101.66 33.52
C GLU A 428 -5.00 100.51 34.56
N GLY A 429 -6.19 99.89 34.66
CA GLY A 429 -6.45 98.81 35.64
C GLY A 429 -6.69 97.41 35.03
N THR A 430 -5.86 96.43 35.40
CA THR A 430 -5.70 95.05 34.90
C THR A 430 -6.80 94.02 35.26
N ARG A 431 -7.84 94.39 36.00
CA ARG A 431 -8.79 93.40 36.57
C ARG A 431 -10.06 93.10 35.77
N ASP A 432 -10.32 93.78 34.65
CA ASP A 432 -11.47 93.43 33.80
C ASP A 432 -11.23 93.85 32.34
N LEU A 433 -10.20 93.28 31.69
CA LEU A 433 -9.96 93.51 30.26
C LEU A 433 -11.08 92.93 29.39
N GLN A 434 -11.61 91.75 29.75
CA GLN A 434 -12.66 91.04 29.01
C GLN A 434 -13.98 91.82 29.00
N GLY A 435 -14.46 92.29 30.16
CA GLY A 435 -15.69 93.07 30.27
C GLY A 435 -15.57 94.44 29.60
N LYS A 436 -14.38 95.06 29.64
CA LYS A 436 -14.11 96.33 28.93
C LYS A 436 -14.09 96.16 27.41
N TRP A 437 -13.49 95.09 26.89
CA TRP A 437 -13.54 94.76 25.45
C TRP A 437 -14.98 94.46 25.00
N GLN A 438 -15.74 93.69 25.78
CA GLN A 438 -17.14 93.38 25.48
C GLN A 438 -18.04 94.62 25.45
N LYS A 439 -17.87 95.56 26.39
CA LYS A 439 -18.60 96.84 26.39
C LYS A 439 -18.32 97.68 25.13
N HIS A 440 -17.07 97.68 24.67
CA HIS A 440 -16.67 98.36 23.45
C HIS A 440 -17.23 97.67 22.18
N GLN A 441 -17.33 96.33 22.19
CA GLN A 441 -17.93 95.56 21.10
C GLN A 441 -19.45 95.79 21.02
N ALA A 442 -20.14 95.87 22.17
CA ALA A 442 -21.57 96.13 22.25
C ALA A 442 -21.94 97.52 21.70
N PHE A 443 -21.17 98.56 22.04
CA PHE A 443 -21.38 99.91 21.50
C PHE A 443 -21.21 99.98 19.97
N ALA A 444 -20.23 99.26 19.41
CA ALA A 444 -20.05 99.17 17.97
C ALA A 444 -21.20 98.43 17.26
N ALA A 445 -21.80 97.43 17.92
CA ALA A 445 -22.94 96.68 17.40
C ALA A 445 -24.24 97.50 17.43
N GLU A 446 -24.47 98.30 18.47
CA GLU A 446 -25.63 99.22 18.55
C GLU A 446 -25.60 100.28 17.44
N LEU A 447 -24.42 100.81 17.12
CA LEU A 447 -24.23 101.74 16.00
C LEU A 447 -24.49 101.09 14.63
N ALA A 448 -24.14 99.82 14.47
CA ALA A 448 -24.41 99.08 13.23
C ALA A 448 -25.90 98.75 13.06
N ALA A 449 -26.63 98.52 14.16
CA ALA A 449 -28.05 98.18 14.16
C ALA A 449 -28.96 99.37 13.78
N ASN A 450 -28.59 100.60 14.19
CA ASN A 450 -29.36 101.82 13.88
C ASN A 450 -29.02 102.45 12.52
N ARG A 451 -28.23 101.76 11.68
CA ARG A 451 -27.78 102.25 10.38
C ARG A 451 -28.94 102.57 9.40
N GLY A 452 -29.99 101.75 9.39
CA GLY A 452 -31.15 101.95 8.51
C GLY A 452 -32.12 103.07 8.96
N TRP A 453 -32.10 103.46 10.23
CA TRP A 453 -32.88 104.60 10.75
C TRP A 453 -32.20 105.95 10.43
N LEU A 454 -30.87 105.94 10.35
CA LEU A 454 -30.04 107.10 9.95
C LEU A 454 -30.06 107.34 8.43
N GLU A 455 -30.22 106.28 7.63
CA GLU A 455 -30.33 106.36 6.16
C GLU A 455 -31.72 106.87 5.69
N ALA A 456 -32.79 106.77 6.50
CA ALA A 456 -34.16 107.18 6.13
C ALA A 456 -34.51 108.67 6.43
N LEU A 457 -33.65 109.41 7.15
CA LEU A 457 -33.80 110.84 7.51
C LEU A 457 -33.11 111.77 6.49
N GLU A 458 -33.21 111.43 5.21
CA GLU A 458 -32.17 111.68 4.20
C GLU A 458 -32.19 113.04 3.47
N LYS A 459 -32.96 114.09 3.85
CA LYS A 459 -33.15 115.24 2.92
C LYS A 459 -32.98 116.70 3.37
N GLN A 460 -32.58 117.08 4.60
CA GLN A 460 -32.17 118.49 4.81
C GLN A 460 -31.22 118.86 5.98
N GLN A 461 -30.72 117.94 6.83
CA GLN A 461 -29.84 118.30 7.99
C GLN A 461 -28.58 117.41 8.21
N VAL A 462 -28.05 116.71 7.20
CA VAL A 462 -27.05 115.63 7.39
C VAL A 462 -25.55 116.01 7.27
N ARG A 463 -25.15 117.19 6.76
CA ARG A 463 -23.71 117.43 6.47
C ARG A 463 -22.78 117.61 7.68
N GLU A 464 -23.25 118.14 8.80
CA GLU A 464 -22.38 118.38 9.98
C GLU A 464 -22.20 117.13 10.88
N LEU A 465 -23.20 116.24 10.92
CA LEU A 465 -23.16 115.03 11.76
C LEU A 465 -22.24 113.94 11.19
N GLU A 466 -22.10 113.86 9.87
CA GLU A 466 -21.22 112.87 9.22
C GLU A 466 -19.73 113.12 9.46
N GLN A 467 -19.30 114.37 9.63
CA GLN A 467 -17.88 114.74 9.75
C GLN A 467 -17.32 114.36 11.13
N ASN A 468 -18.06 114.66 12.20
CA ASN A 468 -17.69 114.30 13.58
C ASN A 468 -17.67 112.77 13.81
N PHE A 469 -18.43 112.02 13.03
CA PHE A 469 -18.49 110.56 13.14
C PHE A 469 -17.27 109.85 12.54
N ARG A 470 -16.59 110.46 11.57
CA ARG A 470 -15.42 109.85 10.92
C ARG A 470 -14.17 109.94 11.80
N GLU A 471 -14.01 111.00 12.57
CA GLU A 471 -12.81 111.25 13.38
C GLU A 471 -12.66 110.31 14.59
N LEU A 472 -13.74 109.67 15.04
CA LEU A 472 -13.74 108.79 16.23
C LEU A 472 -13.38 107.31 15.97
N ARG A 473 -13.28 106.86 14.72
CA ARG A 473 -13.19 105.41 14.39
C ARG A 473 -11.80 104.78 14.56
N GLU A 474 -10.73 105.51 14.26
CA GLU A 474 -9.37 104.94 14.24
C GLU A 474 -8.77 104.72 15.65
N PRO A 475 -8.86 105.67 16.60
CA PRO A 475 -8.30 105.47 17.95
C PRO A 475 -8.92 104.28 18.71
N LEU A 476 -10.20 103.99 18.45
CA LEU A 476 -10.92 102.87 19.04
C LEU A 476 -10.46 101.50 18.50
N ARG A 477 -9.93 101.46 17.26
CA ARG A 477 -9.44 100.21 16.64
C ARG A 477 -8.08 99.79 17.16
N GLU A 478 -7.15 100.73 17.31
CA GLU A 478 -5.79 100.45 17.82
C GLU A 478 -5.82 99.94 19.26
N ARG A 479 -6.73 100.50 20.08
CA ARG A 479 -6.92 100.05 21.47
C ARG A 479 -7.48 98.63 21.58
N GLY A 480 -8.35 98.23 20.65
CA GLY A 480 -8.86 96.86 20.56
C GLY A 480 -7.78 95.83 20.22
N ARG A 481 -6.77 96.21 19.41
CA ARG A 481 -5.67 95.31 19.02
C ARG A 481 -4.71 95.02 20.19
N SER A 482 -4.32 96.05 20.93
CA SER A 482 -3.37 95.89 22.06
C SER A 482 -3.94 95.05 23.20
N LEU A 483 -5.24 95.17 23.50
CA LEU A 483 -5.91 94.36 24.52
C LEU A 483 -6.08 92.89 24.09
N ALA A 484 -6.19 92.62 22.79
CA ALA A 484 -6.23 91.26 22.27
C ALA A 484 -4.86 90.56 22.41
N ALA A 485 -3.76 91.25 22.08
CA ALA A 485 -2.42 90.68 22.16
C ALA A 485 -2.01 90.27 23.59
N ALA A 486 -2.32 91.09 24.59
CA ALA A 486 -2.04 90.77 25.99
C ALA A 486 -2.85 89.56 26.52
N ARG A 487 -4.06 89.32 25.98
CA ARG A 487 -4.91 88.19 26.38
C ARG A 487 -4.34 86.85 25.90
N GLU A 488 -3.87 86.80 24.67
CA GLU A 488 -3.36 85.55 24.08
C GLU A 488 -2.07 85.06 24.78
N LEU A 489 -1.18 85.96 25.19
CA LEU A 489 0.05 85.63 25.94
C LEU A 489 -0.25 84.96 27.30
N HIS A 490 -1.29 85.42 27.99
CA HIS A 490 -1.69 84.85 29.28
C HIS A 490 -2.35 83.49 29.16
N HIS A 491 -3.10 83.24 28.09
CA HIS A 491 -3.62 81.91 27.78
C HIS A 491 -2.48 80.92 27.52
N PHE A 492 -1.49 81.33 26.72
CA PHE A 492 -0.35 80.49 26.36
C PHE A 492 0.47 79.99 27.57
N ARG A 493 0.76 80.86 28.54
CA ARG A 493 1.51 80.48 29.75
C ARG A 493 0.79 79.44 30.62
N ARG A 494 -0.54 79.54 30.74
CA ARG A 494 -1.34 78.61 31.54
C ARG A 494 -1.34 77.23 30.90
N ASP A 495 -1.56 77.19 29.59
CA ASP A 495 -1.64 75.93 28.84
C ASP A 495 -0.29 75.16 28.86
N LEU A 496 0.84 75.87 28.95
CA LEU A 496 2.17 75.27 29.17
C LEU A 496 2.36 74.64 30.57
N GLU A 497 1.80 75.25 31.61
CA GLU A 497 1.94 74.76 32.99
C GLU A 497 1.10 73.50 33.23
N ASP A 498 -0.08 73.41 32.60
CA ASP A 498 -0.97 72.24 32.66
C ASP A 498 -0.35 70.99 32.00
N GLU A 499 0.34 71.14 30.86
CA GLU A 499 1.03 70.02 30.20
C GLU A 499 2.29 69.57 30.96
N LEU A 500 3.01 70.49 31.61
CA LEU A 500 4.15 70.15 32.48
C LEU A 500 3.75 69.29 33.67
N LEU A 501 2.58 69.55 34.26
CA LEU A 501 2.06 68.76 35.37
C LEU A 501 1.67 67.35 34.93
N TRP A 502 1.00 67.21 33.78
CA TRP A 502 0.61 65.91 33.25
C TRP A 502 1.79 64.98 32.94
N VAL A 503 2.87 65.53 32.35
CA VAL A 503 4.08 64.75 32.09
C VAL A 503 4.70 64.25 33.40
N GLN A 504 4.71 65.05 34.47
CA GLN A 504 5.25 64.65 35.78
C GLN A 504 4.45 63.52 36.43
N GLU A 505 3.12 63.55 36.38
CA GLU A 505 2.27 62.50 36.96
C GLU A 505 2.41 61.15 36.24
N ARG A 506 2.54 61.17 34.91
CA ARG A 506 2.71 59.94 34.11
C ARG A 506 4.13 59.39 34.13
N GLN A 507 5.13 60.25 34.37
CA GLN A 507 6.52 59.85 34.58
C GLN A 507 6.69 58.91 35.79
N ALA A 508 5.95 59.10 36.87
CA ALA A 508 5.98 58.20 38.03
C ALA A 508 5.49 56.76 37.70
N LEU A 509 4.53 56.62 36.78
CA LEU A 509 4.00 55.31 36.37
C LEU A 509 4.92 54.61 35.35
N ALA A 510 5.57 55.36 34.47
CA ALA A 510 6.53 54.84 33.50
C ALA A 510 7.88 54.44 34.13
N MET A 511 8.21 55.00 35.30
CA MET A 511 9.48 54.77 36.02
C MET A 511 9.42 53.61 37.03
N SER A 512 8.30 52.89 37.15
CA SER A 512 8.21 51.72 38.05
C SER A 512 9.09 50.56 37.56
N THR A 513 9.96 50.05 38.43
CA THR A 513 10.92 48.97 38.12
C THR A 513 10.42 47.57 38.45
N ASP A 514 9.15 47.38 38.83
CA ASP A 514 8.63 46.08 39.27
C ASP A 514 8.04 45.29 38.09
N HIS A 515 8.77 44.28 37.58
CA HIS A 515 8.40 43.49 36.39
C HIS A 515 7.64 42.19 36.71
N GLY A 516 7.29 41.91 37.97
CA GLY A 516 6.70 40.64 38.39
C GLY A 516 7.70 39.47 38.36
N LYS A 517 7.46 38.43 39.18
CA LYS A 517 8.39 37.28 39.34
C LYS A 517 7.93 36.01 38.61
N ASP A 518 6.71 36.04 38.05
CA ASP A 518 5.95 34.90 37.59
C ASP A 518 4.76 35.38 36.73
N LEU A 519 4.32 34.54 35.77
CA LEU A 519 3.31 34.87 34.75
C LEU A 519 2.00 35.50 35.32
N PRO A 520 1.47 35.10 36.49
CA PRO A 520 0.27 35.70 37.09
C PRO A 520 0.50 37.11 37.67
N SER A 521 1.66 37.36 38.28
CA SER A 521 1.98 38.65 38.92
C SER A 521 2.04 39.81 37.91
N VAL A 522 2.48 39.53 36.68
CA VAL A 522 2.49 40.49 35.56
C VAL A 522 1.07 40.91 35.14
N GLN A 523 0.05 40.08 35.40
CA GLN A 523 -1.34 40.33 35.01
C GLN A 523 -2.12 41.21 36.02
N LEU A 524 -1.70 41.29 37.28
CA LEU A 524 -2.39 42.03 38.36
C LEU A 524 -2.02 43.53 38.38
N LEU A 525 -0.76 43.88 38.12
CA LEU A 525 -0.26 45.27 38.12
C LEU A 525 -0.95 46.17 37.08
N LEU A 526 -1.59 45.55 36.08
CA LEU A 526 -2.48 46.16 35.11
C LEU A 526 -3.71 46.86 35.69
N GLN A 527 -4.32 46.32 36.75
CA GLN A 527 -5.68 46.71 37.18
C GLN A 527 -5.74 48.02 37.98
N LYS A 528 -4.65 48.47 38.60
CA LYS A 528 -4.66 49.62 39.54
C LYS A 528 -4.70 51.01 38.90
N ASN A 529 -4.58 51.14 37.57
CA ASN A 529 -4.43 52.42 36.85
C ASN A 529 -5.78 53.17 36.58
N GLU A 530 -6.91 52.61 37.00
CA GLU A 530 -8.25 53.05 36.57
C GLU A 530 -8.89 54.19 37.41
N ALA A 531 -8.33 54.55 38.56
CA ALA A 531 -8.97 55.44 39.54
C ALA A 531 -8.91 56.97 39.25
N ALA A 532 -8.03 57.43 38.37
CA ALA A 532 -7.78 58.86 38.09
C ALA A 532 -8.90 59.56 37.28
N TRP A 533 -9.89 58.82 36.78
CA TRP A 533 -10.84 59.27 35.75
C TRP A 533 -11.96 60.25 36.19
N ARG A 534 -12.06 60.64 37.47
CA ARG A 534 -13.22 61.40 38.02
C ARG A 534 -13.28 62.89 37.66
N GLN A 535 -12.16 63.50 37.28
CA GLN A 535 -12.11 64.92 36.89
C GLN A 535 -12.83 65.19 35.55
N ARG A 536 -13.05 64.15 34.75
CA ARG A 536 -13.69 64.15 33.43
C ARG A 536 -15.22 64.42 33.41
N ARG A 537 -15.82 64.76 34.56
CA ARG A 537 -17.30 64.84 34.71
C ARG A 537 -17.92 66.18 34.29
N LEU A 538 -17.18 67.30 34.29
CA LEU A 538 -17.69 68.61 33.86
C LEU A 538 -17.70 68.78 32.34
N GLU A 539 -16.75 68.15 31.64
CA GLU A 539 -16.71 68.05 30.17
C GLU A 539 -17.90 67.23 29.62
N ALA A 540 -18.51 66.39 30.45
CA ALA A 540 -19.61 65.53 30.06
C ALA A 540 -20.94 66.28 29.80
N ALA A 541 -21.08 67.53 30.27
CA ALA A 541 -22.32 68.30 30.12
C ALA A 541 -22.54 68.90 28.74
N LEU A 542 -21.46 69.39 28.12
CA LEU A 542 -21.49 69.90 26.76
C LEU A 542 -21.59 68.76 25.73
N ALA A 543 -21.03 67.59 26.07
CA ALA A 543 -21.19 66.38 25.27
C ALA A 543 -22.67 65.94 25.19
N ALA A 544 -23.44 66.12 26.28
CA ALA A 544 -24.84 65.70 26.38
C ALA A 544 -25.75 66.29 25.29
N GLN A 545 -25.57 67.57 24.97
CA GLN A 545 -26.43 68.28 24.03
C GLN A 545 -26.10 67.97 22.56
N ARG A 546 -24.81 67.74 22.24
CA ARG A 546 -24.36 67.33 20.91
C ARG A 546 -24.83 65.91 20.57
N PHE A 547 -24.77 65.02 21.56
CA PHE A 547 -25.26 63.65 21.46
C PHE A 547 -26.75 63.55 21.09
N LEU A 548 -27.64 64.36 21.70
CA LEU A 548 -29.09 64.26 21.45
C LEU A 548 -29.47 64.58 19.99
N ARG A 549 -28.73 65.48 19.32
CA ARG A 549 -28.95 65.82 17.92
C ARG A 549 -28.50 64.70 16.98
N ASP A 550 -27.32 64.16 17.24
CA ASP A 550 -26.73 63.12 16.41
C ASP A 550 -27.49 61.77 16.59
N ALA A 551 -28.10 61.55 17.77
CA ALA A 551 -29.02 60.43 18.02
C ALA A 551 -30.31 60.50 17.19
N ALA A 552 -30.92 61.68 17.03
CA ALA A 552 -32.14 61.84 16.23
C ALA A 552 -31.90 61.59 14.72
N ALA A 553 -30.72 61.95 14.21
CA ALA A 553 -30.34 61.64 12.83
C ALA A 553 -30.14 60.14 12.61
N ALA A 554 -29.59 59.44 13.61
CA ALA A 554 -29.45 57.99 13.57
C ALA A 554 -30.79 57.25 13.68
N GLU A 555 -31.76 57.74 14.48
CA GLU A 555 -33.12 57.18 14.53
C GLU A 555 -33.80 57.24 13.13
N ALA A 556 -33.64 58.33 12.37
CA ALA A 556 -34.21 58.46 11.03
C ALA A 556 -33.56 57.54 9.98
N TRP A 557 -32.23 57.44 9.98
CA TRP A 557 -31.49 56.56 9.07
C TRP A 557 -31.81 55.07 9.32
N LEU A 558 -31.92 54.68 10.60
CA LEU A 558 -32.33 53.33 10.98
C LEU A 558 -33.76 53.04 10.54
N GLY A 559 -34.71 53.96 10.72
CA GLY A 559 -36.11 53.78 10.30
C GLY A 559 -36.28 53.49 8.80
N GLU A 560 -35.49 54.11 7.93
CA GLU A 560 -35.52 53.82 6.48
C GLU A 560 -35.01 52.40 6.15
N ARG A 561 -33.99 51.91 6.84
CA ARG A 561 -33.47 50.54 6.66
C ARG A 561 -34.43 49.49 7.24
N GLU A 562 -35.18 49.84 8.28
CA GLU A 562 -36.26 49.01 8.87
C GLU A 562 -37.34 48.67 7.84
N LEU A 563 -37.70 49.61 6.97
CA LEU A 563 -38.66 49.39 5.88
C LEU A 563 -38.16 48.42 4.81
N HIS A 564 -36.87 48.48 4.45
CA HIS A 564 -36.26 47.54 3.49
C HIS A 564 -36.17 46.10 4.02
N MET A 565 -36.08 45.93 5.34
CA MET A 565 -36.01 44.64 6.02
C MET A 565 -37.39 44.00 6.23
N LEU A 566 -38.46 44.81 6.22
CA LEU A 566 -39.85 44.34 6.36
C LEU A 566 -40.49 43.89 5.04
N ALA A 567 -39.83 44.10 3.90
CA ALA A 567 -40.28 43.59 2.60
C ALA A 567 -40.13 42.05 2.55
N GLN A 568 -41.23 41.33 2.73
CA GLN A 568 -41.26 39.86 2.74
C GLN A 568 -41.34 39.27 1.33
N ASP A 569 -40.22 39.23 0.61
CA ASP A 569 -40.11 38.40 -0.60
C ASP A 569 -39.53 37.03 -0.22
N LYS A 570 -40.23 35.93 -0.57
CA LYS A 570 -39.72 34.56 -0.41
C LYS A 570 -39.06 34.10 -1.72
N ALA A 571 -37.79 33.71 -1.66
CA ALA A 571 -37.09 33.15 -2.81
C ALA A 571 -37.61 31.74 -3.16
N LYS A 572 -37.82 31.47 -4.45
CA LYS A 572 -38.27 30.16 -4.96
C LYS A 572 -37.11 29.25 -5.40
N ASP A 573 -36.00 29.84 -5.85
CA ASP A 573 -34.87 29.12 -6.49
C ASP A 573 -33.51 29.57 -5.92
N GLU A 574 -32.48 28.71 -6.04
CA GLU A 574 -31.10 28.95 -5.56
C GLU A 574 -30.50 30.31 -5.97
N PRO A 575 -30.51 30.74 -7.25
CA PRO A 575 -29.96 32.05 -7.63
C PRO A 575 -30.76 33.22 -7.03
N GLY A 576 -32.07 33.03 -6.82
CA GLY A 576 -32.92 34.01 -6.13
C GLY A 576 -32.56 34.12 -4.65
N ALA A 577 -32.30 32.99 -3.98
CA ALA A 577 -31.87 32.92 -2.59
C ALA A 577 -30.45 33.50 -2.40
N GLN A 578 -29.52 33.24 -3.32
CA GLN A 578 -28.17 33.81 -3.30
C GLN A 578 -28.17 35.32 -3.55
N ALA A 579 -28.97 35.82 -4.49
CA ALA A 579 -29.11 37.26 -4.73
C ALA A 579 -29.73 37.98 -3.52
N MET A 580 -30.72 37.35 -2.87
CA MET A 580 -31.33 37.83 -1.64
C MET A 580 -30.34 37.80 -0.47
N LEU A 581 -29.57 36.72 -0.31
CA LEU A 581 -28.49 36.62 0.68
C LEU A 581 -27.42 37.69 0.45
N SER A 582 -27.01 37.93 -0.80
CA SER A 582 -26.04 38.99 -1.14
C SER A 582 -26.58 40.38 -0.81
N ARG A 583 -27.86 40.66 -1.08
CA ARG A 583 -28.52 41.91 -0.64
C ARG A 583 -28.58 42.02 0.88
N HIS A 584 -28.90 40.94 1.59
CA HIS A 584 -28.91 40.91 3.05
C HIS A 584 -27.49 41.09 3.63
N LEU A 585 -26.47 40.51 3.02
CA LEU A 585 -25.06 40.70 3.40
C LEU A 585 -24.60 42.13 3.13
N GLY A 586 -25.03 42.74 2.01
CA GLY A 586 -24.80 44.14 1.71
C GLY A 586 -25.46 45.07 2.74
N LEU A 587 -26.71 44.80 3.11
CA LEU A 587 -27.42 45.52 4.18
C LEU A 587 -26.79 45.26 5.56
N GLU A 588 -26.37 44.03 5.87
CA GLU A 588 -25.61 43.70 7.09
C GLU A 588 -24.29 44.47 7.13
N GLN A 589 -23.61 44.62 5.99
CA GLN A 589 -22.37 45.38 5.88
C GLN A 589 -22.62 46.89 6.01
N GLU A 590 -23.65 47.44 5.37
CA GLU A 590 -24.08 48.83 5.56
C GLU A 590 -24.45 49.13 7.02
N LEU A 591 -25.18 48.21 7.68
CA LEU A 591 -25.53 48.30 9.11
C LEU A 591 -24.32 48.13 10.02
N ARG A 592 -23.29 47.37 9.61
CA ARG A 592 -22.03 47.21 10.34
C ARG A 592 -21.13 48.43 10.19
N ASP A 593 -21.07 48.99 8.99
CA ASP A 593 -20.32 50.21 8.68
C ASP A 593 -20.97 51.42 9.38
N TYR A 594 -22.31 51.47 9.43
CA TYR A 594 -23.07 52.40 10.26
C TYR A 594 -23.10 51.98 11.75
N GLY A 595 -22.74 50.74 12.06
CA GLY A 595 -22.58 50.26 13.41
C GLY A 595 -21.56 51.10 14.17
N GLY A 596 -20.48 51.54 13.50
CA GLY A 596 -19.51 52.46 14.08
C GLY A 596 -20.11 53.81 14.49
N THR A 597 -21.12 54.34 13.79
CA THR A 597 -21.77 55.61 14.17
C THR A 597 -22.80 55.41 15.27
N VAL A 598 -23.54 54.29 15.28
CA VAL A 598 -24.46 53.92 16.37
C VAL A 598 -23.71 53.52 17.64
N GLU A 599 -22.56 52.85 17.52
CA GLU A 599 -21.67 52.55 18.63
C GLU A 599 -21.00 53.81 19.14
N LEU A 600 -20.52 54.71 18.27
CA LEU A 600 -20.04 56.03 18.67
C LEU A 600 -21.12 56.82 19.41
N LEU A 601 -22.38 56.80 18.96
CA LEU A 601 -23.51 57.41 19.65
C LEU A 601 -23.85 56.70 20.96
N ALA A 602 -23.92 55.37 20.98
CA ALA A 602 -24.17 54.61 22.20
C ALA A 602 -23.01 54.73 23.20
N GLU A 603 -21.77 54.90 22.74
CA GLU A 603 -20.58 55.19 23.53
C GLU A 603 -20.60 56.62 24.03
N GLN A 604 -21.04 57.60 23.24
CA GLN A 604 -21.26 58.98 23.70
C GLN A 604 -22.39 59.03 24.75
N GLY A 605 -23.52 58.37 24.49
CA GLY A 605 -24.66 58.21 25.40
C GLY A 605 -24.32 57.45 26.68
N ARG A 606 -23.55 56.36 26.59
CA ARG A 606 -23.04 55.60 27.75
C ARG A 606 -21.95 56.37 28.49
N ALA A 607 -21.04 57.05 27.80
CA ALA A 607 -20.02 57.90 28.41
C ALA A 607 -20.65 59.05 29.20
N MET A 608 -21.76 59.60 28.70
CA MET A 608 -22.53 60.63 29.39
C MET A 608 -23.38 60.08 30.55
N ALA A 609 -24.02 58.91 30.41
CA ALA A 609 -24.71 58.26 31.52
C ALA A 609 -23.74 57.79 32.63
N ALA A 610 -22.58 57.24 32.25
CA ALA A 610 -21.53 56.79 33.16
C ALA A 610 -20.80 57.95 33.86
N SER A 611 -20.77 59.14 33.24
CA SER A 611 -20.25 60.36 33.89
C SER A 611 -21.19 60.93 34.98
N GLY A 612 -22.39 60.36 35.15
CA GLY A 612 -23.37 60.76 36.17
C GLY A 612 -24.00 62.12 35.90
N HIS A 613 -24.34 62.38 34.63
CA HIS A 613 -24.79 63.68 34.13
C HIS A 613 -26.28 63.98 34.45
N PRO A 614 -26.68 65.20 34.89
CA PRO A 614 -28.05 65.53 35.33
C PRO A 614 -29.17 65.30 34.28
N ASP A 615 -28.85 65.39 32.99
CA ASP A 615 -29.79 65.14 31.87
C ASP A 615 -29.81 63.67 31.39
N ALA A 616 -29.24 62.74 32.17
CA ALA A 616 -29.20 61.32 31.84
C ALA A 616 -30.62 60.70 31.71
N SER A 617 -31.62 61.21 32.43
CA SER A 617 -32.99 60.65 32.42
C SER A 617 -33.68 60.77 31.05
N GLY A 618 -33.43 61.84 30.29
CA GLY A 618 -33.98 62.07 28.94
C GLY A 618 -33.09 61.58 27.79
N SER A 619 -31.79 61.38 28.04
CA SER A 619 -30.81 60.94 27.04
C SER A 619 -30.55 59.43 27.02
N VAL A 620 -31.02 58.67 28.01
CA VAL A 620 -30.98 57.20 28.02
C VAL A 620 -31.97 56.51 27.05
N PRO A 621 -33.20 57.01 26.80
CA PRO A 621 -34.14 56.32 25.91
C PRO A 621 -33.81 56.43 24.41
N ALA A 622 -33.13 57.48 23.92
CA ALA A 622 -32.76 57.64 22.50
C ALA A 622 -31.66 56.65 22.01
N PRO A 623 -30.49 56.54 22.66
CA PRO A 623 -29.52 55.49 22.33
C PRO A 623 -30.09 54.11 22.68
N ARG A 624 -30.99 53.99 23.67
CA ARG A 624 -31.71 52.74 23.89
C ARG A 624 -32.62 52.40 22.72
N ARG A 625 -33.41 53.31 22.17
CA ARG A 625 -34.25 53.08 20.97
C ARG A 625 -33.41 52.82 19.74
N CYS A 626 -32.38 53.63 19.45
CA CYS A 626 -31.41 53.32 18.39
C CYS A 626 -30.76 51.95 18.61
N SER A 627 -30.36 51.61 19.84
CA SER A 627 -29.74 50.30 20.14
C SER A 627 -30.74 49.16 20.19
N VAL A 628 -32.03 49.41 20.43
CA VAL A 628 -33.12 48.41 20.42
C VAL A 628 -33.55 48.17 18.99
N SER A 629 -33.68 49.20 18.16
CA SER A 629 -33.80 49.09 16.71
C SER A 629 -32.56 48.43 16.12
N THR A 630 -31.34 48.89 16.42
CA THR A 630 -30.08 48.26 15.97
C THR A 630 -29.90 46.84 16.49
N ARG A 631 -30.32 46.53 17.72
CA ARG A 631 -30.39 45.15 18.20
C ARG A 631 -31.48 44.38 17.48
N GLY A 632 -32.64 44.97 17.21
CA GLY A 632 -33.67 44.45 16.33
C GLY A 632 -33.10 44.08 14.97
N PHE A 633 -32.30 44.97 14.38
CA PHE A 633 -31.53 44.82 13.14
C PHE A 633 -30.34 43.89 13.21
N VAL A 634 -29.83 43.56 14.40
CA VAL A 634 -28.75 42.57 14.60
C VAL A 634 -29.34 41.19 14.94
N THR A 635 -30.51 41.15 15.57
CA THR A 635 -31.30 39.94 15.78
C THR A 635 -32.07 39.54 14.53
N TRP A 636 -32.40 40.48 13.64
CA TRP A 636 -33.06 40.22 12.36
C TRP A 636 -32.22 39.38 11.40
N PRO A 637 -30.90 39.62 11.20
CA PRO A 637 -30.04 38.70 10.46
C PRO A 637 -29.89 37.35 11.16
N GLY A 638 -30.19 37.28 12.45
CA GLY A 638 -30.38 36.05 13.23
C GLY A 638 -31.77 35.40 13.10
N SER A 639 -32.77 36.06 12.50
CA SER A 639 -34.13 35.52 12.29
C SER A 639 -34.52 35.33 10.81
N ALA A 640 -34.01 36.17 9.91
CA ALA A 640 -34.25 36.13 8.46
C ALA A 640 -33.06 35.59 7.67
N GLY A 641 -31.83 35.82 8.16
CA GLY A 641 -30.61 35.23 7.61
C GLY A 641 -30.53 33.70 7.74
N PRO A 642 -30.84 33.07 8.90
CA PRO A 642 -30.84 31.62 9.01
C PRO A 642 -31.81 30.93 8.03
N PRO A 643 -33.04 31.40 7.78
CA PRO A 643 -33.88 30.87 6.71
C PRO A 643 -33.23 30.92 5.31
N CYS A 644 -32.67 32.06 4.89
CA CYS A 644 -32.03 32.16 3.57
C CYS A 644 -30.73 31.35 3.48
N ARG A 645 -29.89 31.39 4.52
CA ARG A 645 -28.67 30.59 4.64
C ARG A 645 -28.99 29.09 4.71
N ALA A 646 -30.09 28.72 5.36
CA ALA A 646 -30.63 27.37 5.37
C ALA A 646 -31.07 26.95 3.96
N THR A 647 -31.90 27.72 3.26
CA THR A 647 -32.31 27.40 1.88
C THR A 647 -31.11 27.28 0.94
N THR A 648 -30.10 28.14 1.05
CA THR A 648 -28.85 28.02 0.27
C THR A 648 -28.00 26.81 0.69
N ALA A 649 -27.88 26.52 1.98
CA ALA A 649 -27.13 25.37 2.49
C ALA A 649 -27.80 24.04 2.12
N CYS A 650 -29.13 23.97 2.15
CA CYS A 650 -29.93 22.83 1.73
C CYS A 650 -29.72 22.55 0.23
N ALA A 651 -29.85 23.58 -0.62
CA ALA A 651 -29.59 23.46 -2.05
C ALA A 651 -28.14 23.04 -2.36
N SER A 652 -27.16 23.55 -1.58
CA SER A 652 -25.76 23.16 -1.73
C SER A 652 -25.44 21.73 -1.29
N CYS A 653 -26.31 21.12 -0.48
CA CYS A 653 -26.18 19.73 -0.02
C CYS A 653 -26.93 18.75 -0.94
N ALA A 654 -28.06 19.17 -1.51
CA ALA A 654 -28.88 18.34 -2.40
C ALA A 654 -28.11 17.92 -3.68
N GLY A 655 -27.40 18.83 -4.35
CA GLY A 655 -26.63 18.51 -5.55
C GLY A 655 -25.58 17.41 -5.35
N PRO A 656 -24.68 17.52 -4.36
CA PRO A 656 -23.70 16.47 -4.06
C PRO A 656 -24.32 15.13 -3.63
N LEU A 657 -25.50 15.13 -3.00
CA LEU A 657 -26.24 13.90 -2.70
C LEU A 657 -26.80 13.27 -3.97
N ASP A 658 -27.45 14.04 -4.83
CA ASP A 658 -27.99 13.57 -6.12
C ASP A 658 -26.88 13.03 -7.03
N ASP A 659 -25.72 13.71 -7.07
CA ASP A 659 -24.53 13.25 -7.80
C ASP A 659 -23.98 11.93 -7.24
N LEU A 660 -24.10 11.72 -5.92
CA LEU A 660 -23.66 10.50 -5.26
C LEU A 660 -24.66 9.36 -5.46
N GLU A 661 -25.97 9.63 -5.40
CA GLU A 661 -27.03 8.67 -5.75
C GLU A 661 -26.92 8.25 -7.22
N GLN A 662 -26.67 9.19 -8.13
CA GLN A 662 -26.40 8.88 -9.54
C GLN A 662 -25.16 8.00 -9.68
N TRP A 663 -24.07 8.32 -8.99
CA TRP A 663 -22.87 7.49 -8.99
C TRP A 663 -23.11 6.08 -8.42
N ILE A 664 -23.94 5.95 -7.38
CA ILE A 664 -24.35 4.65 -6.83
C ILE A 664 -25.12 3.87 -7.89
N SER A 665 -26.10 4.48 -8.57
CA SER A 665 -26.87 3.84 -9.62
C SER A 665 -26.01 3.36 -10.81
N GLU A 666 -24.96 4.11 -11.19
CA GLU A 666 -24.01 3.69 -12.22
C GLU A 666 -23.20 2.46 -11.79
N ARG A 667 -22.87 2.36 -10.50
CA ARG A 667 -22.15 1.22 -9.92
C ARG A 667 -23.04 0.00 -9.76
N GLU A 668 -24.33 0.19 -9.45
CA GLU A 668 -25.32 -0.89 -9.37
C GLU A 668 -25.45 -1.64 -10.70
N VAL A 669 -25.37 -0.96 -11.84
CA VAL A 669 -25.41 -1.60 -13.17
C VAL A 669 -24.26 -2.61 -13.33
N VAL A 670 -23.07 -2.29 -12.81
CA VAL A 670 -21.91 -3.18 -12.86
C VAL A 670 -22.05 -4.32 -11.85
N ALA A 671 -22.53 -4.03 -10.63
CA ALA A 671 -22.77 -5.03 -9.58
C ALA A 671 -23.86 -6.03 -9.97
N ALA A 672 -24.91 -5.59 -10.67
CA ALA A 672 -26.04 -6.40 -11.13
C ALA A 672 -25.75 -7.21 -12.42
N SER A 673 -24.54 -7.13 -12.97
CA SER A 673 -24.17 -7.88 -14.17
C SER A 673 -24.27 -9.39 -13.96
N ARG A 674 -24.96 -10.10 -14.85
CA ARG A 674 -25.17 -11.57 -14.77
C ARG A 674 -24.08 -12.41 -15.47
N GLU A 675 -23.04 -11.77 -15.99
CA GLU A 675 -22.03 -12.46 -16.79
C GLU A 675 -21.07 -13.28 -15.92
N LEU A 676 -21.28 -14.58 -15.75
CA LEU A 676 -20.43 -15.42 -14.88
C LEU A 676 -19.14 -15.93 -15.55
N GLY A 677 -18.92 -15.60 -16.83
CA GLY A 677 -17.83 -16.08 -17.67
C GLY A 677 -18.01 -17.52 -18.18
N GLN A 678 -17.43 -17.79 -19.35
CA GLN A 678 -17.70 -19.01 -20.13
C GLN A 678 -16.70 -20.14 -19.84
N ASP A 679 -15.44 -19.76 -19.58
CA ASP A 679 -14.32 -20.65 -19.27
C ASP A 679 -13.54 -20.12 -18.07
N PHE A 680 -12.61 -20.93 -17.56
CA PHE A 680 -11.86 -20.61 -16.34
C PHE A 680 -11.07 -19.29 -16.46
N GLU A 681 -10.47 -19.01 -17.62
CA GLU A 681 -9.68 -17.79 -17.82
C GLU A 681 -10.59 -16.54 -17.84
N HIS A 682 -11.73 -16.63 -18.51
CA HIS A 682 -12.72 -15.56 -18.55
C HIS A 682 -13.33 -15.30 -17.17
N VAL A 683 -13.72 -16.33 -16.40
CA VAL A 683 -14.23 -16.13 -15.03
C VAL A 683 -13.15 -15.54 -14.12
N THR A 684 -11.89 -15.96 -14.27
CA THR A 684 -10.77 -15.41 -13.50
C THR A 684 -10.60 -13.92 -13.76
N LEU A 685 -10.59 -13.51 -15.04
CA LEU A 685 -10.53 -12.11 -15.43
C LEU A 685 -11.69 -11.30 -14.87
N LEU A 686 -12.93 -11.81 -14.99
CA LEU A 686 -14.12 -11.13 -14.48
C LEU A 686 -14.08 -10.99 -12.95
N ARG A 687 -13.69 -12.04 -12.23
CA ARG A 687 -13.54 -12.02 -10.77
C ARG A 687 -12.48 -11.02 -10.34
N ASP A 688 -11.33 -10.99 -11.00
CA ASP A 688 -10.23 -10.11 -10.60
C ASP A 688 -10.56 -8.64 -10.89
N LYS A 689 -11.15 -8.34 -12.05
CA LYS A 689 -11.71 -7.01 -12.34
C LYS A 689 -12.81 -6.62 -11.35
N PHE A 690 -13.68 -7.55 -10.99
CA PHE A 690 -14.76 -7.27 -10.04
C PHE A 690 -14.25 -7.08 -8.60
N ARG A 691 -13.14 -7.73 -8.22
CA ARG A 691 -12.46 -7.50 -6.93
C ARG A 691 -11.84 -6.12 -6.88
N GLU A 692 -11.23 -5.65 -7.95
CA GLU A 692 -10.73 -4.27 -8.07
C GLU A 692 -11.89 -3.28 -7.98
N PHE A 693 -12.96 -3.50 -8.76
CA PHE A 693 -14.20 -2.73 -8.67
C PHE A 693 -14.80 -2.69 -7.26
N SER A 694 -14.82 -3.82 -6.54
CA SER A 694 -15.34 -3.92 -5.17
C SER A 694 -14.47 -3.16 -4.17
N ARG A 695 -13.15 -3.19 -4.32
CA ARG A 695 -12.22 -2.39 -3.51
C ARG A 695 -12.38 -0.90 -3.77
N ASP A 696 -12.45 -0.50 -5.03
CA ASP A 696 -12.63 0.90 -5.42
C ASP A 696 -13.97 1.45 -4.92
N THR A 697 -15.03 0.65 -5.03
CA THR A 697 -16.37 1.00 -4.54
C THR A 697 -16.34 1.11 -3.01
N GLY A 698 -15.83 0.10 -2.31
CA GLY A 698 -15.77 0.10 -0.84
C GLY A 698 -14.86 1.18 -0.23
N GLY A 699 -13.76 1.57 -0.90
CA GLY A 699 -12.87 2.63 -0.42
C GLY A 699 -13.40 4.03 -0.74
N LEU A 700 -13.42 4.38 -2.03
CA LEU A 700 -13.80 5.73 -2.49
C LEU A 700 -15.28 6.03 -2.27
N GLY A 701 -16.15 5.02 -2.39
CA GLY A 701 -17.58 5.18 -2.15
C GLY A 701 -17.89 5.43 -0.67
N GLN A 702 -17.24 4.69 0.23
CA GLN A 702 -17.46 4.86 1.67
C GLN A 702 -17.01 6.24 2.16
N GLU A 703 -15.84 6.72 1.72
CA GLU A 703 -15.36 8.08 2.06
C GLU A 703 -16.35 9.17 1.60
N ARG A 704 -16.92 9.02 0.40
CA ARG A 704 -17.91 9.97 -0.15
C ARG A 704 -19.24 9.92 0.61
N VAL A 705 -19.73 8.72 0.94
CA VAL A 705 -20.95 8.53 1.74
C VAL A 705 -20.76 9.06 3.16
N ASP A 706 -19.61 8.83 3.79
CA ASP A 706 -19.28 9.35 5.11
C ASP A 706 -19.22 10.88 5.13
N ALA A 707 -18.63 11.49 4.09
CA ALA A 707 -18.59 12.94 3.94
C ALA A 707 -19.99 13.55 3.76
N ALA A 708 -20.85 12.94 2.92
CA ALA A 708 -22.23 13.36 2.73
C ALA A 708 -23.06 13.20 4.01
N ASN A 709 -22.88 12.09 4.72
CA ASN A 709 -23.52 11.83 6.02
C ASN A 709 -23.08 12.85 7.09
N ALA A 710 -21.80 13.21 7.13
CA ALA A 710 -21.28 14.22 8.06
C ALA A 710 -21.85 15.62 7.76
N ALA A 711 -21.97 15.99 6.47
CA ALA A 711 -22.59 17.24 6.04
C ALA A 711 -24.08 17.29 6.40
N ALA A 712 -24.83 16.20 6.13
CA ALA A 712 -26.23 16.07 6.52
C ALA A 712 -26.42 16.14 8.04
N ALA A 713 -25.59 15.44 8.82
CA ALA A 713 -25.63 15.44 10.28
C ALA A 713 -25.35 16.84 10.86
N ALA A 714 -24.40 17.60 10.29
CA ALA A 714 -24.12 18.97 10.70
C ALA A 714 -25.33 19.90 10.47
N LEU A 715 -26.05 19.73 9.37
CA LEU A 715 -27.29 20.49 9.08
C LEU A 715 -28.42 20.12 10.04
N ILE A 716 -28.58 18.83 10.36
CA ILE A 716 -29.59 18.35 11.31
C ILE A 716 -29.30 18.86 12.73
N ALA A 717 -28.06 18.73 13.20
CA ALA A 717 -27.62 19.21 14.51
C ALA A 717 -27.70 20.74 14.64
N GLY A 718 -27.49 21.47 13.54
CA GLY A 718 -27.64 22.92 13.45
C GLY A 718 -29.08 23.43 13.52
N GLY A 719 -30.10 22.55 13.58
CA GLY A 719 -31.50 22.93 13.71
C GLY A 719 -32.15 23.45 12.42
N HIS A 720 -31.70 22.95 11.27
CA HIS A 720 -32.17 23.37 9.94
C HIS A 720 -33.71 23.23 9.76
N PRO A 721 -34.40 24.19 9.12
CA PRO A 721 -35.86 24.17 8.93
C PRO A 721 -36.36 22.93 8.15
N GLU A 722 -35.58 22.45 7.18
CA GLU A 722 -35.88 21.26 6.39
C GLU A 722 -35.14 20.00 6.89
N ARG A 723 -34.74 19.96 8.16
CA ARG A 723 -34.05 18.80 8.77
C ARG A 723 -34.73 17.45 8.51
N ALA A 724 -36.05 17.43 8.37
CA ALA A 724 -36.81 16.22 8.04
C ALA A 724 -36.55 15.74 6.60
N ALA A 725 -36.46 16.65 5.63
CA ALA A 725 -36.12 16.33 4.25
C ALA A 725 -34.64 15.91 4.13
N VAL A 726 -33.73 16.62 4.79
CA VAL A 726 -32.30 16.26 4.84
C VAL A 726 -32.09 14.88 5.46
N ALA A 727 -32.80 14.56 6.54
CA ALA A 727 -32.76 13.23 7.14
C ALA A 727 -33.36 12.13 6.24
N GLN A 728 -34.39 12.45 5.45
CA GLN A 728 -34.96 11.53 4.46
C GLN A 728 -33.99 11.25 3.32
N TRP A 729 -33.33 12.28 2.77
CA TRP A 729 -32.30 12.10 1.74
C TRP A 729 -31.10 11.32 2.29
N GLN A 730 -30.65 11.62 3.51
CA GLN A 730 -29.61 10.87 4.17
C GLN A 730 -29.99 9.39 4.35
N ALA A 731 -31.24 9.10 4.72
CA ALA A 731 -31.72 7.73 4.84
C ALA A 731 -31.76 7.03 3.47
N GLY A 732 -32.28 7.69 2.44
CA GLY A 732 -32.34 7.15 1.07
C GLY A 732 -30.96 6.85 0.48
N LEU A 733 -30.00 7.76 0.64
CA LEU A 733 -28.62 7.54 0.23
C LEU A 733 -27.98 6.34 0.94
N ASN A 734 -28.20 6.20 2.26
CA ASN A 734 -27.65 5.08 3.03
C ASN A 734 -28.32 3.75 2.66
N GLU A 735 -29.61 3.77 2.34
CA GLU A 735 -30.34 2.60 1.84
C GLU A 735 -29.80 2.17 0.47
N ALA A 736 -29.69 3.10 -0.50
CA ALA A 736 -29.10 2.83 -1.82
C ALA A 736 -27.64 2.34 -1.71
N TRP A 737 -26.84 2.92 -0.80
CA TRP A 737 -25.49 2.46 -0.54
C TRP A 737 -25.44 1.03 0.02
N ALA A 738 -26.32 0.71 0.97
CA ALA A 738 -26.42 -0.64 1.54
C ALA A 738 -26.86 -1.67 0.48
N GLU A 739 -27.84 -1.33 -0.36
CA GLU A 739 -28.28 -2.18 -1.47
C GLU A 739 -27.15 -2.45 -2.47
N LEU A 740 -26.37 -1.42 -2.84
CA LEU A 740 -25.20 -1.59 -3.71
C LEU A 740 -24.16 -2.52 -3.07
N LEU A 741 -23.86 -2.38 -1.77
CA LEU A 741 -22.91 -3.25 -1.09
C LEU A 741 -23.37 -4.72 -1.06
N GLU A 742 -24.67 -4.96 -0.86
CA GLU A 742 -25.26 -6.31 -0.95
C GLU A 742 -25.18 -6.87 -2.38
N LEU A 743 -25.45 -6.06 -3.42
CA LEU A 743 -25.27 -6.46 -4.82
C LEU A 743 -23.80 -6.79 -5.12
N VAL A 744 -22.86 -6.01 -4.60
CA VAL A 744 -21.43 -6.29 -4.75
C VAL A 744 -21.04 -7.58 -4.04
N ALA A 745 -21.54 -7.81 -2.82
CA ALA A 745 -21.25 -9.01 -2.04
C ALA A 745 -21.81 -10.27 -2.73
N THR A 746 -23.09 -10.25 -3.12
CA THR A 746 -23.74 -11.36 -3.83
C THR A 746 -23.03 -11.67 -5.13
N ARG A 747 -22.72 -10.66 -5.94
CA ARG A 747 -22.00 -10.82 -7.20
C ARG A 747 -20.59 -11.39 -7.02
N ALA A 748 -19.86 -10.94 -5.98
CA ALA A 748 -18.55 -11.48 -5.65
C ALA A 748 -18.62 -12.98 -5.28
N GLN A 749 -19.65 -13.38 -4.53
CA GLN A 749 -19.90 -14.78 -4.20
C GLN A 749 -20.25 -15.60 -5.45
N GLU A 750 -21.10 -15.08 -6.35
CA GLU A 750 -21.45 -15.76 -7.59
C GLU A 750 -20.24 -15.98 -8.51
N LEU A 751 -19.39 -14.96 -8.68
CA LEU A 751 -18.15 -15.05 -9.45
C LEU A 751 -17.15 -16.02 -8.81
N ALA A 752 -17.05 -16.06 -7.49
CA ALA A 752 -16.24 -17.04 -6.77
C ALA A 752 -16.73 -18.47 -7.01
N ALA A 753 -18.05 -18.70 -6.87
CA ALA A 753 -18.65 -20.00 -7.13
C ALA A 753 -18.49 -20.46 -8.60
N ALA A 754 -18.67 -19.53 -9.56
CA ALA A 754 -18.45 -19.81 -10.97
C ALA A 754 -16.97 -20.13 -11.27
N HIS A 755 -16.04 -19.42 -10.64
CA HIS A 755 -14.60 -19.65 -10.78
C HIS A 755 -14.22 -21.04 -10.28
N ASP A 756 -14.69 -21.42 -9.10
CA ASP A 756 -14.36 -22.72 -8.49
C ASP A 756 -14.95 -23.88 -9.30
N LEU A 757 -16.16 -23.71 -9.85
CA LEU A 757 -16.78 -24.66 -10.76
C LEU A 757 -15.96 -24.84 -12.04
N GLN A 758 -15.53 -23.74 -12.69
CA GLN A 758 -14.77 -23.82 -13.93
C GLN A 758 -13.34 -24.35 -13.70
N ARG A 759 -12.75 -24.03 -12.55
CA ARG A 759 -11.47 -24.59 -12.12
C ARG A 759 -11.57 -26.10 -12.02
N PHE A 760 -12.59 -26.60 -11.32
CA PHE A 760 -12.84 -28.03 -11.18
C PHE A 760 -13.00 -28.70 -12.55
N ARG A 761 -13.84 -28.14 -13.44
CA ARG A 761 -14.06 -28.68 -14.79
C ARG A 761 -12.77 -28.76 -15.61
N ARG A 762 -11.91 -27.74 -15.54
CA ARG A 762 -10.60 -27.73 -16.20
C ARG A 762 -9.69 -28.81 -15.63
N ASP A 763 -9.56 -28.86 -14.31
CA ASP A 763 -8.68 -29.79 -13.61
C ASP A 763 -9.14 -31.26 -13.82
N ALA A 764 -10.46 -31.53 -13.78
CA ALA A 764 -11.05 -32.83 -14.10
C ALA A 764 -10.74 -33.30 -15.53
N ARG A 765 -10.87 -32.40 -16.53
CA ARG A 765 -10.54 -32.71 -17.92
C ARG A 765 -9.05 -33.00 -18.11
N GLN A 766 -8.19 -32.25 -17.43
CA GLN A 766 -6.75 -32.46 -17.48
C GLN A 766 -6.36 -33.81 -16.88
N VAL A 767 -6.87 -34.14 -15.70
CA VAL A 767 -6.63 -35.45 -15.05
C VAL A 767 -7.18 -36.59 -15.91
N LEU A 768 -8.38 -36.45 -16.48
CA LEU A 768 -8.96 -37.44 -17.38
C LEU A 768 -8.11 -37.67 -18.63
N ALA A 769 -7.58 -36.60 -19.25
CA ALA A 769 -6.68 -36.71 -20.39
C ALA A 769 -5.39 -37.43 -20.01
N GLN A 770 -4.78 -37.07 -18.87
CA GLN A 770 -3.59 -37.74 -18.35
C GLN A 770 -3.82 -39.23 -18.08
N LEU A 771 -4.95 -39.59 -17.46
CA LEU A 771 -5.33 -40.99 -17.21
C LEU A 771 -5.50 -41.78 -18.51
N ARG A 772 -6.18 -41.19 -19.51
CA ARG A 772 -6.36 -41.82 -20.83
C ARG A 772 -5.05 -41.99 -21.57
N ASP A 773 -4.15 -41.01 -21.52
CA ASP A 773 -2.84 -41.08 -22.15
C ASP A 773 -1.95 -42.13 -21.47
N LYS A 774 -1.96 -42.20 -20.13
CA LYS A 774 -1.28 -43.27 -19.39
C LYS A 774 -1.85 -44.64 -19.72
N ALA A 775 -3.18 -44.77 -19.87
CA ALA A 775 -3.82 -46.03 -20.26
C ALA A 775 -3.43 -46.50 -21.68
N ARG A 776 -3.12 -45.56 -22.60
CA ARG A 776 -2.59 -45.86 -23.93
C ARG A 776 -1.12 -46.24 -23.93
N GLN A 777 -0.36 -45.80 -22.93
CA GLN A 777 1.07 -46.07 -22.80
C GLN A 777 1.39 -47.45 -22.20
N VAL A 778 0.40 -48.17 -21.67
CA VAL A 778 0.59 -49.53 -21.13
C VAL A 778 0.87 -50.49 -22.30
N PRO A 779 2.10 -51.01 -22.46
CA PRO A 779 2.40 -51.92 -23.57
C PRO A 779 1.70 -53.27 -23.36
N GLU A 780 1.61 -54.10 -24.41
CA GLU A 780 1.10 -55.48 -24.30
C GLU A 780 2.22 -56.53 -24.33
N GLU A 781 3.45 -56.14 -24.67
CA GLU A 781 4.58 -57.05 -24.81
C GLU A 781 5.01 -57.66 -23.47
N LEU A 782 5.28 -58.98 -23.47
CA LEU A 782 5.70 -59.76 -22.30
C LEU A 782 7.20 -60.14 -22.29
N GLY A 783 7.91 -59.91 -23.40
CA GLY A 783 9.31 -60.28 -23.56
C GLY A 783 9.49 -61.67 -24.19
N ARG A 784 10.60 -61.87 -24.91
CA ARG A 784 10.89 -63.12 -25.64
C ARG A 784 11.80 -64.08 -24.86
N ASP A 785 12.44 -63.59 -23.81
CA ASP A 785 13.34 -64.33 -22.94
C ASP A 785 13.26 -63.83 -21.49
N LEU A 786 13.90 -64.54 -20.57
CA LEU A 786 13.88 -64.21 -19.13
C LEU A 786 14.36 -62.78 -18.85
N ARG A 787 15.45 -62.36 -19.50
CA ARG A 787 16.05 -61.03 -19.26
C ARG A 787 15.16 -59.91 -19.77
N ALA A 788 14.53 -60.08 -20.92
CA ALA A 788 13.58 -59.14 -21.47
C ALA A 788 12.32 -59.05 -20.59
N ALA A 789 11.78 -60.20 -20.15
CA ALA A 789 10.62 -60.24 -19.26
C ALA A 789 10.91 -59.58 -17.90
N GLU A 790 12.04 -59.89 -17.24
CA GLU A 790 12.46 -59.25 -15.99
C GLU A 790 12.80 -57.74 -16.18
N GLY A 791 13.26 -57.36 -17.37
CA GLY A 791 13.45 -55.96 -17.76
C GLY A 791 12.11 -55.22 -17.85
N LEU A 792 11.14 -55.80 -18.56
CA LEU A 792 9.80 -55.25 -18.73
C LEU A 792 9.02 -55.22 -17.41
N GLU A 793 9.19 -56.20 -16.52
CA GLU A 793 8.61 -56.21 -15.19
C GLU A 793 9.12 -55.04 -14.35
N ARG A 794 10.44 -54.81 -14.34
CA ARG A 794 11.03 -53.64 -13.65
C ARG A 794 10.55 -52.32 -14.22
N GLN A 795 10.43 -52.21 -15.55
CA GLN A 795 9.87 -51.03 -16.21
C GLN A 795 8.39 -50.82 -15.86
N HIS A 796 7.62 -51.91 -15.78
CA HIS A 796 6.22 -51.87 -15.38
C HIS A 796 6.06 -51.43 -13.92
N ARG A 797 6.90 -51.92 -12.99
CA ARG A 797 6.90 -51.44 -11.60
C ARG A 797 7.23 -49.95 -11.48
N ALA A 798 8.18 -49.45 -12.28
CA ALA A 798 8.46 -48.02 -12.34
C ALA A 798 7.27 -47.21 -12.90
N PHE A 799 6.61 -47.73 -13.94
CA PHE A 799 5.39 -47.13 -14.49
C PHE A 799 4.24 -47.12 -13.48
N GLU A 800 4.04 -48.20 -12.70
CA GLU A 800 3.03 -48.23 -11.63
C GLU A 800 3.28 -47.16 -10.57
N HIS A 801 4.55 -46.87 -10.26
CA HIS A 801 4.91 -45.75 -9.40
C HIS A 801 4.56 -44.39 -10.03
N ASP A 802 4.84 -44.16 -11.31
CA ASP A 802 4.43 -42.92 -11.99
C ASP A 802 2.90 -42.73 -12.01
N VAL A 803 2.16 -43.84 -12.04
CA VAL A 803 0.69 -43.85 -12.01
C VAL A 803 0.15 -43.45 -10.62
N THR A 804 0.91 -43.62 -9.52
CA THR A 804 0.46 -43.18 -8.17
C THR A 804 0.37 -41.65 -8.04
N ALA A 805 1.19 -40.89 -8.76
CA ALA A 805 1.05 -39.43 -8.77
C ALA A 805 -0.28 -38.97 -9.39
N VAL A 806 -0.71 -39.65 -10.47
CA VAL A 806 -2.00 -39.38 -11.13
C VAL A 806 -3.17 -39.86 -10.24
N GLN A 807 -2.97 -40.94 -9.48
CA GLN A 807 -3.92 -41.43 -8.48
C GLN A 807 -4.21 -40.38 -7.40
N GLU A 808 -3.16 -39.78 -6.83
CA GLU A 808 -3.35 -38.77 -5.80
C GLU A 808 -4.03 -37.51 -6.36
N ALA A 809 -3.72 -37.12 -7.59
CA ALA A 809 -4.38 -36.00 -8.25
C ALA A 809 -5.88 -36.26 -8.46
N ALA A 810 -6.25 -37.46 -8.93
CA ALA A 810 -7.64 -37.87 -9.07
C ALA A 810 -8.38 -37.96 -7.72
N GLY A 811 -7.71 -38.48 -6.67
CA GLY A 811 -8.26 -38.57 -5.32
C GLY A 811 -8.49 -37.21 -4.66
N ARG A 812 -7.53 -36.28 -4.80
CA ARG A 812 -7.67 -34.90 -4.30
C ARG A 812 -8.83 -34.18 -5.00
N LEU A 813 -8.98 -34.36 -6.31
CA LEU A 813 -10.05 -33.76 -7.07
C LEU A 813 -11.43 -34.27 -6.60
N ALA A 814 -11.56 -35.57 -6.31
CA ALA A 814 -12.78 -36.18 -5.79
C ALA A 814 -13.13 -35.73 -4.36
N ALA A 815 -12.14 -35.37 -3.53
CA ALA A 815 -12.36 -34.91 -2.16
C ALA A 815 -12.68 -33.40 -2.06
N ALA A 816 -12.26 -32.60 -3.04
CA ALA A 816 -12.29 -31.13 -2.97
C ALA A 816 -13.64 -30.49 -3.35
N TYR A 817 -14.62 -31.26 -3.82
CA TYR A 817 -15.89 -30.68 -4.29
C TYR A 817 -17.12 -31.41 -3.72
N ALA A 818 -17.88 -30.69 -2.87
CA ALA A 818 -19.18 -31.11 -2.35
C ALA A 818 -20.16 -29.92 -2.46
N GLY A 819 -20.61 -29.61 -3.68
CA GLY A 819 -21.48 -28.46 -3.97
C GLY A 819 -22.80 -28.80 -4.69
N PRO A 820 -23.83 -27.91 -4.64
CA PRO A 820 -25.22 -28.19 -5.02
C PRO A 820 -25.53 -28.32 -6.52
N ARG A 821 -24.57 -28.06 -7.45
CA ARG A 821 -24.70 -28.41 -8.88
C ARG A 821 -24.19 -29.83 -9.17
N ALA A 822 -24.59 -30.77 -8.32
CA ALA A 822 -23.94 -32.06 -8.15
C ALA A 822 -24.06 -33.01 -9.36
N GLU A 823 -25.11 -32.91 -10.19
CA GLU A 823 -25.37 -33.94 -11.22
C GLU A 823 -24.42 -33.90 -12.42
N GLU A 824 -24.12 -32.72 -12.97
CA GLU A 824 -23.16 -32.59 -14.07
C GLU A 824 -21.71 -32.84 -13.62
N LEU A 825 -21.41 -32.54 -12.35
CA LEU A 825 -20.10 -32.73 -11.73
C LEU A 825 -19.87 -34.22 -11.39
N ARG A 826 -20.90 -34.91 -10.90
CA ARG A 826 -20.89 -36.37 -10.69
C ARG A 826 -20.58 -37.15 -11.97
N ALA A 827 -21.02 -36.67 -13.13
CA ALA A 827 -20.71 -37.31 -14.41
C ALA A 827 -19.21 -37.21 -14.76
N GLN A 828 -18.58 -36.05 -14.51
CA GLN A 828 -17.14 -35.85 -14.75
C GLN A 828 -16.29 -36.59 -13.71
N GLU A 829 -16.69 -36.58 -12.44
CA GLU A 829 -16.09 -37.38 -11.38
C GLU A 829 -16.20 -38.87 -11.68
N GLY A 830 -17.37 -39.34 -12.09
CA GLY A 830 -17.62 -40.71 -12.53
C GLY A 830 -16.72 -41.09 -13.71
N ALA A 831 -16.52 -40.19 -14.68
CA ALA A 831 -15.63 -40.44 -15.81
C ALA A 831 -14.15 -40.55 -15.38
N VAL A 832 -13.68 -39.69 -14.47
CA VAL A 832 -12.32 -39.76 -13.90
C VAL A 832 -12.15 -41.04 -13.08
N ALA A 833 -13.12 -41.39 -12.24
CA ALA A 833 -13.11 -42.60 -11.43
C ALA A 833 -13.13 -43.88 -12.29
N ALA A 834 -13.94 -43.91 -13.35
CA ALA A 834 -13.99 -45.03 -14.29
C ALA A 834 -12.68 -45.18 -15.07
N ALA A 835 -12.12 -44.09 -15.60
CA ALA A 835 -10.83 -44.11 -16.30
C ALA A 835 -9.68 -44.56 -15.37
N TRP A 836 -9.73 -44.14 -14.10
CA TRP A 836 -8.80 -44.60 -13.07
C TRP A 836 -8.93 -46.10 -12.81
N ALA A 837 -10.15 -46.59 -12.58
CA ALA A 837 -10.40 -48.02 -12.35
C ALA A 837 -9.95 -48.88 -13.54
N GLU A 838 -10.17 -48.39 -14.77
CA GLU A 838 -9.71 -49.04 -15.99
C GLU A 838 -8.18 -49.13 -16.06
N LEU A 839 -7.47 -48.01 -15.84
CA LEU A 839 -6.01 -47.97 -15.85
C LEU A 839 -5.42 -48.91 -14.78
N ARG A 840 -5.98 -48.89 -13.57
CA ARG A 840 -5.58 -49.79 -12.48
C ARG A 840 -5.79 -51.25 -12.88
N GLY A 841 -6.94 -51.58 -13.47
CA GLY A 841 -7.22 -52.91 -13.98
C GLY A 841 -6.23 -53.35 -15.06
N ARG A 842 -5.87 -52.47 -16.00
CA ARG A 842 -4.85 -52.74 -17.03
C ARG A 842 -3.47 -53.00 -16.42
N CYS A 843 -3.05 -52.17 -15.46
CA CYS A 843 -1.76 -52.34 -14.80
C CYS A 843 -1.68 -53.65 -14.01
N GLN A 844 -2.73 -53.97 -13.24
CA GLN A 844 -2.81 -55.23 -12.48
C GLN A 844 -2.78 -56.46 -13.39
N ARG A 845 -3.51 -56.43 -14.52
CA ARG A 845 -3.49 -57.50 -15.53
C ARG A 845 -2.09 -57.66 -16.13
N ARG A 846 -1.43 -56.57 -16.53
CA ARG A 846 -0.07 -56.60 -17.07
C ARG A 846 0.95 -57.14 -16.05
N ARG A 847 0.85 -56.72 -14.78
CA ARG A 847 1.72 -57.22 -13.70
C ARG A 847 1.61 -58.74 -13.55
N ARG A 848 0.38 -59.27 -13.57
CA ARG A 848 0.14 -60.72 -13.51
C ARG A 848 0.77 -61.42 -14.72
N LEU A 849 0.48 -60.97 -15.94
CA LEU A 849 0.99 -61.58 -17.17
C LEU A 849 2.53 -61.55 -17.26
N LEU A 850 3.16 -60.44 -16.89
CA LEU A 850 4.63 -60.32 -16.85
C LEU A 850 5.24 -61.24 -15.79
N GLY A 851 4.64 -61.30 -14.60
CA GLY A 851 5.08 -62.21 -13.53
C GLY A 851 4.98 -63.67 -13.96
N ASP A 852 3.86 -64.06 -14.56
CA ASP A 852 3.66 -65.42 -15.06
C ASP A 852 4.67 -65.77 -16.17
N SER A 853 4.99 -64.83 -17.07
CA SER A 853 6.02 -65.01 -18.10
C SER A 853 7.44 -65.16 -17.53
N VAL A 854 7.80 -64.39 -16.49
CA VAL A 854 9.10 -64.53 -15.81
C VAL A 854 9.21 -65.92 -15.15
N GLU A 855 8.16 -66.35 -14.44
CA GLU A 855 8.11 -67.68 -13.81
C GLU A 855 8.16 -68.80 -14.85
N GLN A 856 7.49 -68.64 -16.00
CA GLN A 856 7.58 -69.57 -17.13
C GLN A 856 9.02 -69.74 -17.60
N PHE A 857 9.75 -68.65 -17.85
CA PHE A 857 11.13 -68.73 -18.30
C PHE A 857 12.08 -69.30 -17.23
N ARG A 858 11.82 -69.04 -15.94
CA ARG A 858 12.57 -69.65 -14.83
C ARG A 858 12.37 -71.17 -14.80
N PHE A 859 11.13 -71.63 -14.94
CA PHE A 859 10.80 -73.05 -15.05
C PHE A 859 11.53 -73.69 -16.25
N LEU A 860 11.40 -73.12 -17.46
CA LEU A 860 12.02 -73.69 -18.66
C LEU A 860 13.55 -73.79 -18.54
N ARG A 861 14.18 -72.80 -17.88
CA ARG A 861 15.61 -72.84 -17.57
C ARG A 861 15.95 -73.96 -16.58
N ALA A 862 15.23 -74.05 -15.47
CA ALA A 862 15.45 -75.10 -14.46
C ALA A 862 15.23 -76.50 -15.04
N ALA A 863 14.19 -76.70 -15.85
CA ALA A 863 13.91 -77.97 -16.53
C ALA A 863 15.01 -78.35 -17.53
N ARG A 864 15.57 -77.37 -18.26
CA ARG A 864 16.72 -77.60 -19.14
C ARG A 864 17.97 -78.00 -18.35
N ASP A 865 18.28 -77.29 -17.27
CA ASP A 865 19.45 -77.56 -16.43
C ASP A 865 19.35 -78.96 -15.78
N LEU A 866 18.15 -79.35 -15.34
CA LEU A 866 17.87 -80.69 -14.81
C LEU A 866 17.99 -81.76 -15.89
N ARG A 867 17.48 -81.53 -17.12
CA ARG A 867 17.64 -82.46 -18.24
C ARG A 867 19.10 -82.71 -18.60
N LEU A 868 19.92 -81.66 -18.69
CA LEU A 868 21.35 -81.79 -18.97
C LEU A 868 22.09 -82.58 -17.89
N TRP A 869 21.75 -82.36 -16.62
CA TRP A 869 22.31 -83.14 -15.52
C TRP A 869 21.86 -84.61 -15.59
N MET A 870 20.58 -84.87 -15.89
CA MET A 870 20.03 -86.21 -16.07
C MET A 870 20.73 -86.96 -17.22
N ASP A 871 21.01 -86.29 -18.34
CA ASP A 871 21.76 -86.89 -19.45
C ASP A 871 23.16 -87.33 -19.02
N GLY A 872 23.83 -86.52 -18.17
CA GLY A 872 25.14 -86.87 -17.58
C GLY A 872 25.05 -88.05 -16.61
N MET A 873 24.05 -88.07 -15.74
CA MET A 873 23.80 -89.16 -14.79
C MET A 873 23.49 -90.48 -15.52
N HIS A 874 22.68 -90.42 -16.57
CA HIS A 874 22.36 -91.58 -17.41
C HIS A 874 23.62 -92.17 -18.05
N LEU A 875 24.55 -91.32 -18.51
CA LEU A 875 25.84 -91.78 -19.05
C LEU A 875 26.69 -92.52 -18.01
N GLN A 876 26.73 -92.02 -16.77
CA GLN A 876 27.43 -92.66 -15.65
C GLN A 876 26.79 -94.01 -15.27
N LEU A 877 25.45 -94.08 -15.26
CA LEU A 877 24.73 -95.33 -15.02
C LEU A 877 24.98 -96.36 -16.12
N GLN A 878 25.09 -95.93 -17.37
CA GLN A 878 25.39 -96.81 -18.51
C GLN A 878 26.86 -97.25 -18.61
N ALA A 879 27.77 -96.69 -17.81
CA ALA A 879 29.17 -97.10 -17.78
C ALA A 879 29.27 -98.61 -17.49
N ARG A 880 29.81 -99.36 -18.47
CA ARG A 880 29.93 -100.81 -18.42
C ARG A 880 31.22 -101.22 -17.70
N GLU A 881 31.11 -101.38 -16.39
CA GLU A 881 32.21 -101.87 -15.54
C GLU A 881 31.86 -103.27 -15.05
N ARG A 882 32.73 -104.25 -15.32
CA ARG A 882 32.53 -105.65 -14.94
C ARG A 882 33.50 -105.99 -13.79
N PRO A 883 33.01 -106.19 -12.56
CA PRO A 883 33.89 -106.56 -11.46
C PRO A 883 34.45 -107.96 -11.67
N ARG A 884 35.74 -108.13 -11.35
CA ARG A 884 36.48 -109.38 -11.55
C ARG A 884 36.64 -110.19 -10.27
N ASP A 885 36.49 -109.54 -9.12
CA ASP A 885 36.58 -110.11 -7.79
C ASP A 885 35.62 -109.40 -6.82
N VAL A 886 35.48 -109.95 -5.62
CA VAL A 886 34.56 -109.48 -4.57
C VAL A 886 34.85 -108.01 -4.22
N THR A 887 36.13 -107.63 -4.05
CA THR A 887 36.52 -106.27 -3.66
C THR A 887 36.21 -105.25 -4.75
N ALA A 888 36.41 -105.58 -6.03
CA ALA A 888 36.01 -104.71 -7.14
C ALA A 888 34.48 -104.55 -7.20
N ALA A 889 33.70 -105.61 -6.97
CA ALA A 889 32.24 -105.52 -6.92
C ALA A 889 31.75 -104.63 -5.77
N GLU A 890 32.31 -104.78 -4.58
CA GLU A 890 32.00 -103.94 -3.40
C GLU A 890 32.30 -102.46 -3.66
N LEU A 891 33.45 -102.15 -4.27
CA LEU A 891 33.81 -100.77 -4.62
C LEU A 891 32.83 -100.16 -5.64
N LEU A 892 32.45 -100.92 -6.68
CA LEU A 892 31.47 -100.47 -7.67
C LEU A 892 30.10 -100.22 -7.04
N ILE A 893 29.67 -101.08 -6.11
CA ILE A 893 28.44 -100.87 -5.33
C ILE A 893 28.55 -99.58 -4.50
N GLN A 894 29.68 -99.33 -3.86
CA GLN A 894 29.91 -98.10 -3.10
C GLN A 894 29.87 -96.84 -4.00
N GLN A 895 30.49 -96.89 -5.17
CA GLN A 895 30.43 -95.78 -6.15
C GLN A 895 28.99 -95.56 -6.65
N HIS A 896 28.24 -96.63 -6.90
CA HIS A 896 26.84 -96.58 -7.31
C HIS A 896 25.91 -96.04 -6.21
N GLN A 897 26.20 -96.34 -4.93
CA GLN A 897 25.57 -95.71 -3.77
C GLN A 897 25.90 -94.20 -3.69
N GLY A 898 27.08 -93.78 -4.15
CA GLY A 898 27.41 -92.36 -4.32
C GLY A 898 26.49 -91.65 -5.32
N LEU A 899 26.23 -92.29 -6.47
CA LEU A 899 25.27 -91.77 -7.46
C LEU A 899 23.86 -91.64 -6.87
N ARG A 900 23.45 -92.55 -5.97
CA ARG A 900 22.16 -92.45 -5.26
C ARG A 900 22.07 -91.19 -4.41
N ALA A 901 23.12 -90.87 -3.66
CA ALA A 901 23.16 -89.66 -2.86
C ALA A 901 23.08 -88.39 -3.73
N GLU A 902 23.67 -88.40 -4.92
CA GLU A 902 23.51 -87.29 -5.88
C GLU A 902 22.07 -87.16 -6.41
N LEU A 903 21.39 -88.28 -6.69
CA LEU A 903 19.97 -88.27 -7.07
C LEU A 903 19.11 -87.66 -5.94
N GLU A 904 19.32 -88.11 -4.71
CA GLU A 904 18.59 -87.64 -3.53
C GLU A 904 18.86 -86.17 -3.22
N ALA A 905 20.10 -85.70 -3.36
CA ALA A 905 20.42 -84.28 -3.18
C ALA A 905 19.71 -83.38 -4.20
N ARG A 906 19.38 -83.91 -5.39
CA ARG A 906 18.69 -83.15 -6.46
C ARG A 906 17.17 -83.18 -6.35
N GLU A 907 16.59 -84.03 -5.50
CA GLU A 907 15.14 -84.16 -5.31
C GLU A 907 14.43 -82.84 -5.02
N GLY A 908 15.00 -82.00 -4.14
CA GLY A 908 14.44 -80.68 -3.85
C GLY A 908 14.36 -79.76 -5.08
N SER A 909 15.30 -79.89 -6.02
CA SER A 909 15.31 -79.11 -7.26
C SER A 909 14.23 -79.57 -8.24
N PHE A 910 13.99 -80.89 -8.32
CA PHE A 910 12.85 -81.43 -9.07
C PHE A 910 11.53 -81.02 -8.44
N GLY A 911 11.40 -81.14 -7.12
CA GLY A 911 10.21 -80.69 -6.38
C GLY A 911 9.89 -79.22 -6.64
N ALA A 912 10.90 -78.33 -6.57
CA ALA A 912 10.73 -76.91 -6.86
C ALA A 912 10.32 -76.65 -8.32
N CYS A 913 10.91 -77.36 -9.28
CA CYS A 913 10.60 -77.23 -10.70
C CYS A 913 9.17 -77.70 -11.02
N VAL A 914 8.74 -78.83 -10.44
CA VAL A 914 7.38 -79.37 -10.56
C VAL A 914 6.36 -78.43 -9.91
N ALA A 915 6.66 -77.90 -8.71
CA ALA A 915 5.82 -76.93 -8.02
C ALA A 915 5.65 -75.63 -8.83
N ALA A 916 6.73 -75.13 -9.45
CA ALA A 916 6.67 -73.95 -10.31
C ALA A 916 5.77 -74.16 -11.55
N ALA A 917 5.92 -75.30 -12.23
CA ALA A 917 5.09 -75.64 -13.39
C ALA A 917 3.61 -75.83 -13.02
N THR A 918 3.32 -76.60 -11.96
CA THR A 918 1.95 -76.83 -11.49
C THR A 918 1.27 -75.55 -11.03
N ALA A 919 2.00 -74.64 -10.37
CA ALA A 919 1.46 -73.33 -10.01
C ALA A 919 1.08 -72.49 -11.24
N LEU A 920 1.86 -72.53 -12.32
CA LEU A 920 1.54 -71.85 -13.58
C LEU A 920 0.31 -72.47 -14.27
N LEU A 921 0.19 -73.80 -14.26
CA LEU A 921 -0.96 -74.51 -14.82
C LEU A 921 -2.27 -74.20 -14.07
N GLN A 922 -2.23 -74.20 -12.73
CA GLN A 922 -3.38 -73.83 -11.89
C GLN A 922 -3.86 -72.39 -12.13
N ARG A 923 -2.95 -71.49 -12.52
CA ARG A 923 -3.26 -70.08 -12.84
C ARG A 923 -3.83 -69.89 -14.24
N GLY A 924 -3.89 -70.93 -15.06
CA GLY A 924 -4.40 -70.88 -16.44
C GLY A 924 -3.43 -70.18 -17.41
N HIS A 925 -2.14 -70.49 -17.34
CA HIS A 925 -1.14 -69.90 -18.22
C HIS A 925 -1.44 -70.15 -19.71
N HIS A 926 -1.19 -69.17 -20.58
CA HIS A 926 -1.53 -69.26 -22.01
C HIS A 926 -0.77 -70.35 -22.78
N GLU A 927 0.45 -70.71 -22.36
CA GLU A 927 1.21 -71.86 -22.88
C GLU A 927 1.08 -73.09 -21.96
N ALA A 928 -0.10 -73.37 -21.41
CA ALA A 928 -0.30 -74.51 -20.50
C ALA A 928 0.09 -75.86 -21.13
N ASP A 929 -0.23 -76.08 -22.40
CA ASP A 929 0.05 -77.35 -23.09
C ASP A 929 1.56 -77.62 -23.21
N LYS A 930 2.34 -76.58 -23.50
CA LYS A 930 3.79 -76.69 -23.59
C LYS A 930 4.41 -76.93 -22.21
N LEU A 931 3.90 -76.25 -21.18
CA LEU A 931 4.36 -76.42 -19.80
C LEU A 931 4.04 -77.83 -19.27
N SER A 932 2.87 -78.37 -19.59
CA SER A 932 2.49 -79.72 -19.17
C SER A 932 3.32 -80.79 -19.89
N GLN A 933 3.61 -80.61 -21.19
CA GLN A 933 4.51 -81.50 -21.93
C GLN A 933 5.92 -81.52 -21.34
N GLU A 934 6.53 -80.35 -21.12
CA GLU A 934 7.88 -80.23 -20.55
C GLU A 934 7.95 -80.83 -19.13
N LEU A 935 6.88 -80.69 -18.34
CA LEU A 935 6.78 -81.29 -17.01
C LEU A 935 6.70 -82.81 -17.07
N ALA A 936 5.89 -83.35 -18.00
CA ALA A 936 5.75 -84.80 -18.19
C ALA A 936 7.06 -85.44 -18.62
N GLU A 937 7.76 -84.85 -19.60
CA GLU A 937 9.08 -85.32 -20.05
C GLU A 937 10.12 -85.33 -18.91
N LEU A 938 10.12 -84.29 -18.06
CA LEU A 938 11.02 -84.21 -16.91
C LEU A 938 10.73 -85.31 -15.88
N GLN A 939 9.45 -85.58 -15.59
CA GLN A 939 9.03 -86.61 -14.64
C GLN A 939 9.34 -88.01 -15.16
N GLU A 940 9.12 -88.28 -16.46
CA GLU A 940 9.43 -89.56 -17.08
C GLU A 940 10.92 -89.87 -17.04
N ARG A 941 11.78 -88.90 -17.43
CA ARG A 941 13.24 -89.05 -17.37
C ARG A 941 13.74 -89.30 -15.94
N ARG A 942 13.14 -88.61 -14.96
CA ARG A 942 13.47 -88.82 -13.54
C ARG A 942 13.15 -90.25 -13.10
N ARG A 943 11.99 -90.78 -13.53
CA ARG A 943 11.61 -92.17 -13.27
C ARG A 943 12.60 -93.15 -13.92
N ASP A 944 12.93 -92.97 -15.21
CA ASP A 944 13.86 -93.84 -15.96
C ASP A 944 15.24 -93.92 -15.30
N ILE A 945 15.79 -92.80 -14.81
CA ILE A 945 17.08 -92.81 -14.09
C ILE A 945 16.98 -93.59 -12.77
N GLY A 946 15.86 -93.45 -12.04
CA GLY A 946 15.62 -94.20 -10.81
C GLY A 946 15.54 -95.71 -11.06
N GLU A 947 14.79 -96.12 -12.09
CA GLU A 947 14.66 -97.52 -12.51
C GLU A 947 16.02 -98.10 -12.93
N ARG A 948 16.77 -97.41 -13.81
CA ARG A 948 18.10 -97.87 -14.24
C ARG A 948 19.12 -97.97 -13.12
N TRP A 949 19.07 -97.04 -12.16
CA TRP A 949 19.90 -97.13 -10.98
C TRP A 949 19.59 -98.40 -10.20
N GLN A 950 18.31 -98.72 -10.02
CA GLN A 950 17.87 -99.91 -9.30
C GLN A 950 18.26 -101.19 -10.02
N ASP A 951 18.01 -101.29 -11.33
CA ASP A 951 18.41 -102.43 -12.17
C ASP A 951 19.92 -102.71 -12.08
N LYS A 952 20.74 -101.65 -12.14
CA LYS A 952 22.21 -101.78 -12.04
C LYS A 952 22.65 -102.24 -10.65
N LEU A 953 21.96 -101.80 -9.60
CA LEU A 953 22.26 -102.24 -8.23
C LEU A 953 21.93 -103.73 -8.06
N GLU A 954 20.75 -104.17 -8.51
CA GLU A 954 20.33 -105.58 -8.45
C GLU A 954 21.30 -106.47 -9.24
N TRP A 955 21.73 -106.02 -10.42
CA TRP A 955 22.77 -106.69 -11.20
C TRP A 955 24.12 -106.76 -10.45
N LEU A 956 24.61 -105.67 -9.88
CA LEU A 956 25.87 -105.65 -9.12
C LEU A 956 25.81 -106.57 -7.89
N GLN A 957 24.67 -106.61 -7.20
CA GLN A 957 24.43 -107.51 -6.06
C GLN A 957 24.45 -108.97 -6.50
N THR A 958 23.77 -109.30 -7.60
CA THR A 958 23.78 -110.66 -8.17
C THR A 958 25.20 -111.08 -8.56
N VAL A 959 25.96 -110.18 -9.19
CA VAL A 959 27.36 -110.45 -9.55
C VAL A 959 28.24 -110.61 -8.31
N LEU A 960 28.03 -109.81 -7.25
CA LEU A 960 28.73 -109.96 -5.98
C LEU A 960 28.44 -111.34 -5.36
N GLU A 961 27.18 -111.76 -5.33
CA GLU A 961 26.78 -113.09 -4.83
C GLU A 961 27.47 -114.22 -5.60
N VAL A 962 27.51 -114.13 -6.94
CA VAL A 962 28.22 -115.10 -7.80
C VAL A 962 29.73 -115.10 -7.54
N LEU A 963 30.36 -113.94 -7.35
CA LEU A 963 31.79 -113.83 -7.07
C LEU A 963 32.14 -114.35 -5.67
N VAL A 964 31.30 -114.06 -4.67
CA VAL A 964 31.44 -114.60 -3.31
C VAL A 964 31.29 -116.12 -3.33
N PHE A 965 30.27 -116.64 -4.02
CA PHE A 965 30.11 -118.07 -4.22
C PHE A 965 31.34 -118.68 -4.90
N GLY A 966 31.84 -118.09 -5.98
CA GLY A 966 33.04 -118.57 -6.68
C GLY A 966 34.29 -118.59 -5.80
N ARG A 967 34.50 -117.53 -4.99
CA ARG A 967 35.59 -117.48 -4.00
C ARG A 967 35.44 -118.57 -2.94
N ASP A 968 34.24 -118.74 -2.40
CA ASP A 968 33.97 -119.68 -1.32
C ASP A 968 34.03 -121.14 -1.82
N ALA A 969 33.55 -121.40 -3.03
CA ALA A 969 33.68 -122.68 -3.73
C ALA A 969 35.15 -123.03 -4.03
N ALA A 970 35.93 -122.09 -4.58
CA ALA A 970 37.36 -122.30 -4.81
C ALA A 970 38.13 -122.55 -3.50
N THR A 971 37.76 -121.84 -2.42
CA THR A 971 38.33 -122.05 -1.09
C THR A 971 37.98 -123.44 -0.54
N ALA A 972 36.74 -123.89 -0.77
CA ALA A 972 36.27 -125.21 -0.38
C ALA A 972 36.93 -126.33 -1.21
N GLU A 973 37.07 -126.17 -2.52
CA GLU A 973 37.81 -127.09 -3.40
C GLU A 973 39.28 -127.19 -3.00
N ALA A 974 39.95 -126.06 -2.75
CA ALA A 974 41.34 -126.06 -2.27
C ALA A 974 41.47 -126.77 -0.91
N TRP A 975 40.51 -126.56 -0.01
CA TRP A 975 40.46 -127.29 1.26
C TRP A 975 40.26 -128.79 1.03
N LEU A 976 39.31 -129.22 0.19
CA LEU A 976 39.07 -130.63 -0.15
C LEU A 976 40.31 -131.28 -0.78
N ALA A 977 40.92 -130.65 -1.79
CA ALA A 977 42.10 -131.14 -2.48
C ALA A 977 43.29 -131.33 -1.51
N SER A 978 43.45 -130.43 -0.53
CA SER A 978 44.48 -130.57 0.52
C SER A 978 44.24 -131.74 1.47
N ARG A 979 42.99 -132.20 1.61
CA ARG A 979 42.58 -133.27 2.53
C ARG A 979 42.29 -134.61 1.84
N GLU A 980 42.09 -134.62 0.53
CA GLU A 980 41.86 -135.82 -0.29
C GLU A 980 42.96 -136.90 -0.12
N PRO A 981 44.26 -136.58 -0.03
CA PRO A 981 45.30 -137.58 0.19
C PRO A 981 45.17 -138.28 1.55
N LEU A 982 44.78 -137.56 2.60
CA LEU A 982 44.57 -138.11 3.94
C LEU A 982 43.35 -139.03 3.99
N ALA A 983 42.31 -138.76 3.19
CA ALA A 983 41.11 -139.59 3.10
C ALA A 983 41.34 -140.87 2.26
N ARG A 984 42.20 -140.80 1.24
CA ARG A 984 42.51 -141.93 0.33
C ARG A 984 43.68 -142.81 0.77
N ALA A 985 44.44 -142.42 1.79
CA ALA A 985 45.58 -143.20 2.27
C ALA A 985 45.13 -144.62 2.71
N PRO A 986 45.63 -145.71 2.08
CA PRO A 986 45.22 -147.08 2.39
C PRO A 986 45.95 -147.68 3.60
N GLU A 987 46.89 -146.93 4.18
CA GLU A 987 47.80 -147.41 5.22
C GLU A 987 47.09 -147.48 6.59
N LEU A 988 47.06 -148.68 7.17
CA LEU A 988 46.50 -148.94 8.51
C LEU A 988 47.56 -148.82 9.63
N GLY A 989 48.82 -148.54 9.29
CA GLY A 989 49.97 -148.55 10.20
C GLY A 989 50.52 -149.96 10.41
N SER A 990 51.84 -150.07 10.63
CA SER A 990 52.53 -151.34 10.88
C SER A 990 52.68 -151.67 12.37
N SER A 991 52.27 -150.75 13.25
CA SER A 991 52.30 -150.89 14.71
C SER A 991 51.06 -150.27 15.37
N LEU A 992 50.74 -150.70 16.60
CA LEU A 992 49.64 -150.13 17.40
C LEU A 992 49.82 -148.61 17.59
N ALA A 993 51.05 -148.14 17.82
CA ALA A 993 51.35 -146.73 17.98
C ALA A 993 51.11 -145.95 16.67
N GLU A 994 51.54 -146.48 15.53
CA GLU A 994 51.26 -145.89 14.21
C GLU A 994 49.75 -145.87 13.91
N ALA A 995 49.04 -146.96 14.18
CA ALA A 995 47.60 -147.05 14.03
C ALA A 995 46.85 -146.05 14.93
N GLU A 996 47.28 -145.85 16.17
CA GLU A 996 46.72 -144.82 17.07
C GLU A 996 46.99 -143.39 16.57
N THR A 997 48.18 -143.13 16.02
CA THR A 997 48.49 -141.81 15.43
C THR A 997 47.68 -141.53 14.17
N LEU A 998 47.48 -142.54 13.32
CA LEU A 998 46.63 -142.49 12.12
C LEU A 998 45.16 -142.32 12.51
N LEU A 999 44.69 -143.02 13.55
CA LEU A 999 43.34 -142.86 14.11
C LEU A 999 43.11 -141.45 14.65
N LYS A 1000 44.07 -140.88 15.41
CA LYS A 1000 44.00 -139.49 15.89
C LYS A 1000 43.98 -138.49 14.73
N ARG A 1001 44.78 -138.70 13.69
CA ARG A 1001 44.75 -137.89 12.46
C ARG A 1001 43.40 -137.98 11.75
N HIS A 1002 42.82 -139.18 11.63
CA HIS A 1002 41.50 -139.37 11.04
C HIS A 1002 40.39 -138.72 11.88
N GLN A 1003 40.42 -138.85 13.20
CA GLN A 1003 39.49 -138.15 14.12
C GLN A 1003 39.64 -136.62 14.02
N SER A 1004 40.87 -136.11 13.86
CA SER A 1004 41.10 -134.67 13.65
C SER A 1004 40.54 -134.19 12.30
N PHE A 1005 40.63 -135.01 11.26
CA PHE A 1005 40.00 -134.76 9.97
C PHE A 1005 38.47 -134.78 10.09
N GLN A 1006 37.88 -135.75 10.77
CA GLN A 1006 36.42 -135.81 11.01
C GLN A 1006 35.91 -134.56 11.72
N LYS A 1007 36.62 -134.07 12.75
CA LYS A 1007 36.28 -132.81 13.44
C LYS A 1007 36.39 -131.60 12.51
N ALA A 1008 37.42 -131.55 11.67
CA ALA A 1008 37.60 -130.48 10.70
C ALA A 1008 36.52 -130.53 9.60
N ALA A 1009 36.14 -131.71 9.12
CA ALA A 1009 35.05 -131.90 8.15
C ALA A 1009 33.70 -131.48 8.72
N ALA A 1010 33.39 -131.88 9.96
CA ALA A 1010 32.17 -131.47 10.66
C ALA A 1010 32.06 -129.93 10.81
N ALA A 1011 33.19 -129.24 11.03
CA ALA A 1011 33.23 -127.77 11.06
C ALA A 1011 33.02 -127.12 9.68
N TRP A 1012 33.21 -127.87 8.58
CA TRP A 1012 32.98 -127.42 7.21
C TRP A 1012 31.60 -127.82 6.65
N ASP A 1013 30.87 -128.76 7.29
CA ASP A 1013 29.54 -129.19 6.86
C ASP A 1013 28.58 -128.01 6.66
N GLU A 1014 28.62 -127.01 7.54
CA GLU A 1014 27.79 -125.81 7.42
C GLU A 1014 28.16 -124.95 6.19
N ARG A 1015 29.46 -124.86 5.86
CA ARG A 1015 29.96 -124.13 4.68
C ARG A 1015 29.60 -124.85 3.38
N PHE A 1016 29.72 -126.18 3.34
CA PHE A 1016 29.25 -126.98 2.21
C PHE A 1016 27.73 -126.91 2.06
N ALA A 1017 26.98 -126.96 3.17
CA ALA A 1017 25.53 -126.79 3.14
C ALA A 1017 25.11 -125.39 2.67
N ALA A 1018 25.91 -124.35 2.93
CA ALA A 1018 25.68 -123.01 2.39
C ALA A 1018 25.90 -122.96 0.87
N LEU A 1019 26.99 -123.55 0.36
CA LEU A 1019 27.25 -123.67 -1.08
C LEU A 1019 26.14 -124.45 -1.79
N SER A 1020 25.68 -125.57 -1.23
CA SER A 1020 24.60 -126.39 -1.79
C SER A 1020 23.26 -125.64 -1.87
N ARG A 1021 22.94 -124.82 -0.87
CA ARG A 1021 21.70 -124.01 -0.86
C ARG A 1021 21.66 -122.99 -1.99
N LEU A 1022 22.80 -122.35 -2.28
CA LEU A 1022 22.91 -121.37 -3.37
C LEU A 1022 22.81 -122.02 -4.76
N THR A 1023 23.22 -123.28 -4.91
CA THR A 1023 23.12 -124.03 -6.18
C THR A 1023 21.71 -124.56 -6.51
N THR A 1024 20.78 -124.59 -5.54
CA THR A 1024 19.41 -125.12 -5.72
C THR A 1024 18.32 -124.07 -5.98
N GLY A 1025 18.69 -122.79 -6.13
CA GLY A 1025 17.74 -121.71 -6.44
C GLY A 1025 17.26 -121.71 -7.90
N PRO A 1026 16.09 -121.12 -8.20
CA PRO A 1026 15.62 -120.96 -9.57
C PRO A 1026 16.56 -120.04 -10.35
N HIS A 1027 16.87 -120.46 -11.58
CA HIS A 1027 17.74 -119.78 -12.54
C HIS A 1027 17.40 -118.28 -12.69
N PRO A 1028 18.38 -117.36 -12.61
CA PRO A 1028 18.16 -115.96 -12.95
C PRO A 1028 17.88 -115.79 -14.46
N PRO A 1029 17.04 -114.82 -14.87
CA PRO A 1029 16.78 -114.53 -16.28
C PRO A 1029 18.04 -114.01 -16.99
N GLU A 1030 18.21 -114.44 -18.24
CA GLU A 1030 19.33 -114.04 -19.10
C GLU A 1030 19.42 -112.51 -19.27
N PRO A 1031 20.64 -111.93 -19.37
CA PRO A 1031 20.82 -110.52 -19.66
C PRO A 1031 20.26 -110.18 -21.05
N PRO A 1032 19.67 -108.99 -21.25
CA PRO A 1032 19.09 -108.61 -22.53
C PRO A 1032 20.15 -108.58 -23.65
N SER A 1033 19.94 -109.44 -24.65
CA SER A 1033 20.60 -109.43 -25.95
C SER A 1033 20.27 -108.13 -26.69
N GLY A 1034 21.17 -107.15 -26.61
CA GLY A 1034 21.05 -105.87 -27.31
C GLY A 1034 22.39 -105.14 -27.37
N ALA A 1035 23.29 -105.60 -28.23
CA ALA A 1035 24.47 -104.86 -28.65
C ALA A 1035 24.38 -104.64 -30.17
N PRO A 1036 24.26 -103.39 -30.68
CA PRO A 1036 24.43 -103.15 -32.10
C PRO A 1036 25.93 -103.13 -32.43
N ALA A 1037 26.30 -103.83 -33.50
CA ALA A 1037 27.63 -103.79 -34.08
C ALA A 1037 27.93 -102.37 -34.62
N LEU A 1038 29.02 -101.77 -34.17
CA LEU A 1038 29.58 -100.54 -34.77
C LEU A 1038 30.62 -100.92 -35.82
N ASN A 1039 30.22 -100.85 -37.09
CA ASN A 1039 31.14 -100.70 -38.22
C ASN A 1039 31.36 -99.20 -38.52
N GLY A 1040 32.58 -98.87 -38.96
CA GLY A 1040 33.15 -97.53 -38.95
C GLY A 1040 32.53 -96.45 -39.85
N ILE A 1041 32.80 -95.23 -39.39
CA ILE A 1041 32.77 -93.88 -39.99
C ILE A 1041 33.43 -93.89 -41.41
N ARG A 1042 32.88 -93.36 -42.54
CA ARG A 1042 32.53 -91.99 -43.01
C ARG A 1042 32.18 -92.07 -44.54
N PRO A 1043 31.83 -91.01 -45.31
CA PRO A 1043 31.34 -89.65 -45.01
C PRO A 1043 30.07 -89.24 -45.83
N ASP A 1044 29.62 -88.00 -45.62
CA ASP A 1044 28.88 -87.10 -46.52
C ASP A 1044 27.33 -86.97 -46.49
N SER A 1045 26.97 -85.68 -46.41
CA SER A 1045 25.72 -85.01 -46.77
C SER A 1045 24.55 -85.03 -45.77
N ALA A 1046 24.34 -83.88 -45.13
CA ALA A 1046 23.01 -83.41 -44.75
C ALA A 1046 22.81 -82.01 -45.33
N ARG A 1047 22.11 -81.98 -46.47
CA ARG A 1047 21.13 -80.94 -46.80
C ARG A 1047 19.83 -81.30 -46.08
N ASP A 1048 19.10 -80.27 -45.68
CA ASP A 1048 17.66 -80.27 -45.36
C ASP A 1048 17.19 -81.05 -44.11
N ARG A 1049 17.14 -80.37 -42.96
CA ARG A 1049 15.91 -79.77 -42.37
C ARG A 1049 16.17 -79.25 -40.97
#